data_AF-A0A6G1JS70-F1
#
_entry.id   AF-A0A6G1JS70-F1
#
_cell.length_a   1.000
_cell.length_b   1.000
_cell.length_c   1.000
_cell.angle_alpha   90.00
_cell.angle_beta   90.00
_cell.angle_gamma   90.00
#
_symmetry.space_group_name_H-M   'P 1'
#
loop_
_entity.id
_entity.type
_entity.pdbx_description
1 polymer ?
#
loop_
_entity_poly.entity_id
_entity_poly.type
_entity_poly.pdbx_seq_one_letter_code
_entity_poly.pdbx_strand_id
1 'polypeptide(L)'
;MDDSQSHDAFVSISESQQVKPACDTCRARKVRCDRKDPCGNCLDGSIKCCRTLVSSRRVRSTKRQHSVEFRPIPHRSFKRNEMKTNHRQFPTSQPTSGSHSPTVIEARDFIQREINTGMHLEPGRLAVLNSAMVSVNHLSQLETPFVPTVPRLSGDEDIMNGITHPSMELVCWIIRETKGNKLGPHVLDYFKHVSIKSLRRMALALINKAGDPETLLLYSICANYMAFKFINVMLTADKSEVMDSDLRTCADRHRESIHIAMNRIPLLTAPSMLLLQALICGAFIAQGTGDSVSCWTFASTACKVCEDLDIDRKVNAGRSEINANEQELYFCFAWCHILDKNFSFRLGRTRCLLDHKGLDAVFLSPHYRTLSLLLSTYLQFVPIQAIFIAELHPGRILNNELLHSRAEFVVTDLLRRMEEAQMQIRKLGGPSDSWGGLCASSELSTIEFTYYSLRTSILRSRQLCSSGRPFVDKDCLDSARLAMSTLRAIQVEASSYNIDVRAHLKVSFMHWTVLYHPSTPFLVLFYSVVATSSEQDLRMLKLVASGLNGLAHRSTSIATLQNLFNSFIDLSEGVLSSIPKGIVVSSGDIERCHGRSPIENTKCGQDHIPQVVVDGASLSDTDQDSMLTELSVDNSMEDLDSIWGLFDTQPTLDWLDTDLAIL
;
A
#
# COMPACT_ATOMS: atom_id res chain seq x y z
N MET A 1 -57.37 -25.95 73.79
CA MET A 1 -58.81 -25.99 73.44
C MET A 1 -58.97 -25.11 72.20
N ASP A 2 -58.50 -25.53 71.02
CA ASP A 2 -58.75 -26.79 70.26
C ASP A 2 -60.19 -26.80 69.71
N ASP A 3 -60.57 -27.27 68.52
CA ASP A 3 -59.84 -27.75 67.31
C ASP A 3 -60.85 -27.81 66.12
N SER A 4 -60.52 -27.93 64.82
CA SER A 4 -59.24 -27.94 64.10
C SER A 4 -59.41 -27.58 62.59
N GLN A 5 -58.32 -27.75 61.83
CA GLN A 5 -58.14 -28.19 60.42
C GLN A 5 -59.39 -28.39 59.50
N SER A 6 -59.35 -28.09 58.19
CA SER A 6 -58.22 -27.82 57.29
C SER A 6 -58.59 -26.84 56.15
N HIS A 7 -57.63 -26.04 55.70
CA HIS A 7 -57.74 -25.15 54.55
C HIS A 7 -56.97 -25.71 53.35
N ASP A 8 -57.50 -25.50 52.14
CA ASP A 8 -56.70 -24.99 51.02
C ASP A 8 -57.61 -24.30 50.00
N ALA A 9 -57.49 -22.97 49.90
CA ALA A 9 -58.31 -22.14 49.03
C ALA A 9 -57.53 -21.72 47.79
N PHE A 10 -57.93 -22.20 46.61
CA PHE A 10 -57.43 -21.72 45.34
C PHE A 10 -57.94 -20.29 45.08
N VAL A 11 -57.09 -19.29 45.36
CA VAL A 11 -57.32 -17.89 45.00
C VAL A 11 -56.75 -17.62 43.61
N SER A 12 -57.56 -17.03 42.75
CA SER A 12 -57.21 -16.64 41.39
C SER A 12 -56.20 -15.47 41.36
N ILE A 13 -55.10 -15.65 40.63
CA ILE A 13 -54.07 -14.61 40.42
C ILE A 13 -54.17 -14.11 38.97
N SER A 14 -54.12 -12.79 38.80
CA SER A 14 -54.25 -12.08 37.52
C SER A 14 -53.11 -12.34 36.54
N GLU A 15 -53.45 -12.49 35.25
CA GLU A 15 -52.45 -12.59 34.18
C GLU A 15 -51.64 -11.29 34.03
N SER A 16 -50.31 -11.44 34.01
CA SER A 16 -49.38 -10.33 33.73
C SER A 16 -49.08 -10.26 32.23
N GLN A 17 -49.30 -9.09 31.63
CA GLN A 17 -49.19 -8.88 30.18
C GLN A 17 -47.75 -9.04 29.67
N GLN A 18 -47.49 -10.10 28.89
CA GLN A 18 -46.24 -10.23 28.13
C GLN A 18 -46.13 -9.15 27.04
N VAL A 19 -45.08 -8.33 27.11
CA VAL A 19 -44.76 -7.33 26.08
C VAL A 19 -44.28 -8.01 24.80
N LYS A 20 -45.12 -8.02 23.75
CA LYS A 20 -44.79 -8.61 22.45
C LYS A 20 -43.56 -7.92 21.78
N PRO A 21 -42.68 -8.66 21.09
CA PRO A 21 -41.56 -8.07 20.37
C PRO A 21 -42.02 -7.22 19.17
N ALA A 22 -41.13 -6.32 18.71
CA ALA A 22 -41.32 -5.59 17.46
C ALA A 22 -41.31 -6.56 16.26
N CYS A 23 -42.21 -6.33 15.30
CA CYS A 23 -42.34 -7.14 14.10
C CYS A 23 -41.11 -7.03 13.19
N ASP A 24 -40.93 -8.05 12.35
CA ASP A 24 -39.74 -8.23 11.52
C ASP A 24 -39.62 -7.10 10.49
N THR A 25 -40.75 -6.63 9.93
CA THR A 25 -40.82 -5.48 8.99
C THR A 25 -40.37 -4.17 9.64
N CYS A 26 -40.88 -3.83 10.83
CA CYS A 26 -40.44 -2.62 11.55
C CYS A 26 -38.97 -2.72 11.97
N ARG A 27 -38.51 -3.91 12.35
CA ARG A 27 -37.11 -4.18 12.72
C ARG A 27 -36.17 -3.99 11.53
N ALA A 28 -36.51 -4.55 10.36
CA ALA A 28 -35.76 -4.38 9.12
C ALA A 28 -35.69 -2.91 8.68
N ARG A 29 -36.82 -2.19 8.75
CA ARG A 29 -36.92 -0.75 8.43
C ARG A 29 -36.37 0.19 9.52
N LYS A 30 -35.91 -0.34 10.67
CA LYS A 30 -35.44 0.42 11.84
C LYS A 30 -36.44 1.48 12.35
N VAL A 31 -37.74 1.26 12.17
CA VAL A 31 -38.83 2.16 12.63
C VAL A 31 -39.50 1.66 13.91
N ARG A 32 -40.08 2.58 14.69
CA ARG A 32 -40.78 2.23 15.94
C ARG A 32 -42.03 1.41 15.64
N CYS A 33 -42.13 0.21 16.23
CA CYS A 33 -43.31 -0.65 16.16
C CYS A 33 -44.24 -0.38 17.35
N ASP A 34 -45.54 -0.21 17.10
CA ASP A 34 -46.59 -0.07 18.12
C ASP A 34 -46.90 -1.39 18.87
N ARG A 35 -46.35 -2.52 18.39
CA ARG A 35 -46.53 -3.89 18.90
C ARG A 35 -47.97 -4.45 18.79
N LYS A 36 -48.87 -3.77 18.09
CA LYS A 36 -50.19 -4.31 17.70
C LYS A 36 -50.03 -5.39 16.63
N ASP A 37 -51.09 -6.18 16.40
CA ASP A 37 -51.08 -7.24 15.40
C ASP A 37 -52.33 -7.17 14.50
N PRO A 38 -52.21 -6.72 13.24
CA PRO A 38 -51.02 -6.11 12.62
C PRO A 38 -50.61 -4.79 13.29
N CYS A 39 -49.34 -4.39 13.12
CA CYS A 39 -48.85 -3.07 13.59
C CYS A 39 -49.20 -1.95 12.61
N GLY A 40 -49.39 -0.71 13.08
CA GLY A 40 -49.77 0.44 12.24
C GLY A 40 -48.92 0.58 10.97
N ASN A 41 -47.59 0.65 11.10
CA ASN A 41 -46.67 0.76 9.96
C ASN A 41 -46.78 -0.38 8.92
N CYS A 42 -47.26 -1.56 9.31
CA CYS A 42 -47.55 -2.67 8.39
C CYS A 42 -48.92 -2.52 7.72
N LEU A 43 -49.90 -2.01 8.46
CA LEU A 43 -51.24 -1.70 7.95
C LEU A 43 -51.15 -0.60 6.88
N ASP A 44 -50.54 0.54 7.24
CA ASP A 44 -50.37 1.70 6.35
C ASP A 44 -49.54 1.36 5.12
N GLY A 45 -48.52 0.52 5.30
CA GLY A 45 -47.67 0.04 4.21
C GLY A 45 -48.26 -1.09 3.36
N SER A 46 -49.46 -1.61 3.68
CA SER A 46 -50.05 -2.80 3.05
C SER A 46 -49.12 -4.04 3.03
N ILE A 47 -48.32 -4.23 4.08
CA ILE A 47 -47.30 -5.28 4.17
C ILE A 47 -47.62 -6.23 5.33
N LYS A 48 -47.50 -7.55 5.07
CA LYS A 48 -47.73 -8.60 6.08
C LYS A 48 -46.88 -8.36 7.34
N CYS A 49 -47.55 -8.33 8.50
CA CYS A 49 -46.91 -8.19 9.81
C CYS A 49 -46.48 -9.56 10.34
N CYS A 50 -45.17 -9.85 10.33
CA CYS A 50 -44.60 -11.10 10.87
C CYS A 50 -43.80 -10.85 12.15
N ARG A 51 -43.79 -11.83 13.06
CA ARG A 51 -42.98 -11.83 14.30
C ARG A 51 -42.31 -13.19 14.48
N THR A 52 -41.03 -13.29 14.11
CA THR A 52 -40.29 -14.54 14.25
C THR A 52 -39.78 -14.71 15.69
N LEU A 53 -40.31 -15.71 16.41
CA LEU A 53 -39.85 -16.09 17.75
C LEU A 53 -38.59 -16.96 17.66
N VAL A 54 -37.45 -16.46 18.13
CA VAL A 54 -36.22 -17.24 18.22
C VAL A 54 -36.32 -18.20 19.42
N SER A 55 -36.64 -19.46 19.15
CA SER A 55 -36.77 -20.50 20.18
C SER A 55 -35.41 -20.92 20.74
N SER A 56 -35.24 -20.79 22.04
CA SER A 56 -34.11 -21.33 22.79
C SER A 56 -34.33 -22.83 23.07
N ARG A 57 -33.41 -23.68 22.59
CA ARG A 57 -33.05 -25.00 23.16
C ARG A 57 -31.89 -25.65 22.38
N ARG A 58 -30.70 -25.74 22.99
CA ARG A 58 -29.75 -26.83 22.73
C ARG A 58 -29.40 -27.49 24.06
N VAL A 59 -29.62 -28.80 24.12
CA VAL A 59 -29.44 -29.62 25.33
C VAL A 59 -27.95 -29.85 25.59
N ARG A 60 -27.53 -29.74 26.86
CA ARG A 60 -26.17 -30.07 27.31
C ARG A 60 -26.04 -31.59 27.46
N SER A 61 -25.09 -32.20 26.74
CA SER A 61 -24.60 -33.56 27.06
C SER A 61 -23.60 -33.49 28.23
N THR A 62 -23.45 -34.59 28.97
CA THR A 62 -22.72 -34.64 30.26
C THR A 62 -21.55 -35.64 30.26
N LYS A 63 -20.58 -35.39 31.18
CA LYS A 63 -19.41 -36.23 31.55
C LYS A 63 -18.27 -36.25 30.48
N ARG A 64 -16.98 -36.33 30.83
CA ARG A 64 -16.29 -36.75 32.08
C ARG A 64 -15.27 -35.73 32.61
N GLN A 65 -14.82 -35.95 33.85
CA GLN A 65 -13.81 -35.15 34.59
C GLN A 65 -12.38 -35.50 34.18
N HIS A 66 -11.46 -34.52 34.26
CA HIS A 66 -10.24 -34.66 35.08
C HIS A 66 -9.73 -33.27 35.50
N SER A 67 -9.20 -33.17 36.72
CA SER A 67 -8.84 -31.91 37.38
C SER A 67 -7.33 -31.81 37.62
N VAL A 68 -6.74 -30.64 37.33
CA VAL A 68 -5.63 -30.07 38.12
C VAL A 68 -5.89 -28.56 38.24
N GLU A 69 -5.54 -28.01 39.40
CA GLU A 69 -5.99 -26.71 39.92
C GLU A 69 -4.90 -25.63 39.76
N PHE A 70 -5.27 -24.42 39.30
CA PHE A 70 -4.50 -23.19 39.51
C PHE A 70 -5.45 -21.99 39.66
N ARG A 71 -5.28 -21.21 40.74
CA ARG A 71 -6.15 -20.08 41.11
C ARG A 71 -5.71 -18.76 40.46
N PRO A 72 -6.68 -17.90 40.07
CA PRO A 72 -6.50 -16.45 40.17
C PRO A 72 -7.73 -15.72 40.78
N ILE A 73 -7.49 -14.66 41.57
CA ILE A 73 -8.50 -13.76 42.18
C ILE A 73 -7.83 -12.37 42.34
N PRO A 74 -8.49 -11.21 42.10
CA PRO A 74 -9.62 -10.91 41.21
C PRO A 74 -9.40 -9.64 40.33
N HIS A 75 -10.03 -9.56 39.15
CA HIS A 75 -10.24 -8.26 38.49
C HIS A 75 -11.42 -7.51 39.11
N ARG A 76 -11.20 -6.27 39.56
CA ARG A 76 -12.23 -5.40 40.13
C ARG A 76 -12.94 -4.63 39.02
N SER A 77 -14.26 -4.81 38.90
CA SER A 77 -15.10 -4.06 37.96
C SER A 77 -15.40 -2.66 38.49
N PHE A 78 -15.30 -1.64 37.63
CA PHE A 78 -15.83 -0.31 37.91
C PHE A 78 -16.91 0.09 36.90
N LYS A 79 -17.97 0.70 37.44
CA LYS A 79 -19.25 0.96 36.75
C LYS A 79 -19.11 2.11 35.75
N ARG A 80 -19.78 1.95 34.60
CA ARG A 80 -20.03 3.04 33.64
C ARG A 80 -21.24 3.84 34.13
N ASN A 81 -21.02 5.02 34.70
CA ASN A 81 -22.12 5.93 35.00
C ASN A 81 -22.58 6.67 33.74
N GLU A 82 -23.90 6.76 33.56
CA GLU A 82 -24.53 7.61 32.56
C GLU A 82 -24.54 9.07 33.04
N MET A 83 -24.20 10.01 32.16
CA MET A 83 -24.34 11.45 32.45
C MET A 83 -24.73 12.21 31.17
N LYS A 84 -26.04 12.41 31.03
CA LYS A 84 -26.76 13.47 30.28
C LYS A 84 -26.05 14.12 29.08
N THR A 85 -26.52 13.79 27.88
CA THR A 85 -26.20 14.49 26.63
C THR A 85 -26.86 15.88 26.58
N ASN A 86 -26.06 16.95 26.64
CA ASN A 86 -26.47 18.27 26.15
C ASN A 86 -26.18 18.36 24.65
N HIS A 87 -27.15 18.84 23.87
CA HIS A 87 -26.94 19.14 22.45
C HIS A 87 -25.92 20.29 22.30
N ARG A 88 -24.73 19.96 21.78
CA ARG A 88 -23.93 20.86 20.96
C ARG A 88 -23.69 20.18 19.63
N GLN A 89 -24.06 20.87 18.55
CA GLN A 89 -23.66 20.47 17.20
C GLN A 89 -22.14 20.56 17.13
N PHE A 90 -21.47 19.43 16.88
CA PHE A 90 -20.09 19.44 16.42
C PHE A 90 -20.10 19.56 14.89
N PRO A 91 -19.26 20.40 14.29
CA PRO A 91 -19.18 20.51 12.85
C PRO A 91 -18.80 19.15 12.27
N THR A 92 -19.57 18.69 11.28
CA THR A 92 -19.28 17.44 10.57
C THR A 92 -18.16 17.72 9.57
N SER A 93 -16.92 17.76 10.05
CA SER A 93 -15.74 17.83 9.18
C SER A 93 -15.59 16.50 8.45
N GLN A 94 -16.32 16.34 7.34
CA GLN A 94 -15.85 15.51 6.25
C GLN A 94 -14.44 16.00 5.91
N PRO A 95 -13.41 15.14 5.93
CA PRO A 95 -12.12 15.53 5.37
C PRO A 95 -12.34 15.77 3.89
N THR A 96 -12.18 17.02 3.45
CA THR A 96 -12.19 17.38 2.03
C THR A 96 -11.13 16.55 1.33
N SER A 97 -11.56 15.60 0.50
CA SER A 97 -10.70 14.80 -0.36
C SER A 97 -10.20 15.68 -1.51
N GLY A 98 -9.28 16.60 -1.19
CA GLY A 98 -8.56 17.38 -2.17
C GLY A 98 -7.75 16.46 -3.08
N SER A 99 -7.79 16.73 -4.38
CA SER A 99 -7.15 15.95 -5.44
C SER A 99 -5.64 16.23 -5.51
N HIS A 100 -4.94 16.08 -4.39
CA HIS A 100 -3.50 16.33 -4.30
C HIS A 100 -2.70 15.02 -4.26
N SER A 101 -1.50 15.00 -4.85
CA SER A 101 -0.62 13.84 -4.78
C SER A 101 -0.29 13.54 -3.32
N PRO A 102 -0.53 12.32 -2.83
CA PRO A 102 -0.28 12.02 -1.42
C PRO A 102 1.19 12.09 -1.02
N THR A 103 2.13 12.06 -1.97
CA THR A 103 3.54 12.39 -1.71
C THR A 103 3.75 13.88 -1.41
N VAL A 104 3.02 14.77 -2.10
CA VAL A 104 3.03 16.22 -1.82
C VAL A 104 2.40 16.51 -0.45
N ILE A 105 1.33 15.79 -0.09
CA ILE A 105 0.73 15.84 1.26
C ILE A 105 1.73 15.37 2.32
N GLU A 106 2.37 14.22 2.12
CA GLU A 106 3.39 13.68 3.05
C GLU A 106 4.55 14.66 3.25
N ALA A 107 5.05 15.26 2.16
CA ALA A 107 6.12 16.24 2.20
C ALA A 107 5.72 17.51 2.95
N ARG A 108 4.49 18.02 2.75
CA ARG A 108 3.92 19.14 3.52
C ARG A 108 3.91 18.82 5.01
N ASP A 109 3.28 17.70 5.38
CA ASP A 109 3.13 17.30 6.77
C ASP A 109 4.48 17.04 7.45
N PHE A 110 5.47 16.54 6.72
CA PHE A 110 6.84 16.38 7.19
C PHE A 110 7.50 17.74 7.44
N ILE A 111 7.61 18.60 6.42
CA ILE A 111 8.31 19.89 6.53
C ILE A 111 7.65 20.80 7.58
N GLN A 112 6.32 20.79 7.69
CA GLN A 112 5.62 21.57 8.72
C GLN A 112 6.03 21.15 10.14
N ARG A 113 6.20 19.83 10.37
CA ARG A 113 6.71 19.33 11.66
C ARG A 113 8.14 19.77 11.90
N GLU A 114 9.01 19.67 10.90
CA GLU A 114 10.42 20.07 11.03
C GLU A 114 10.60 21.59 11.27
N ILE A 115 9.75 22.43 10.68
CA ILE A 115 9.73 23.87 10.99
C ILE A 115 9.33 24.10 12.44
N ASN A 116 8.30 23.38 12.92
CA ASN A 116 7.78 23.54 14.29
C ASN A 116 8.77 23.01 15.36
N THR A 117 9.54 21.96 15.08
CA THR A 117 10.56 21.41 15.98
C THR A 117 11.94 22.06 15.80
N GLY A 118 12.20 22.66 14.65
CA GLY A 118 13.48 23.21 14.22
C GLY A 118 13.94 24.51 14.89
N MET A 119 13.40 24.85 16.08
CA MET A 119 13.74 26.06 16.85
C MET A 119 15.23 26.21 17.23
N HIS A 120 16.05 25.17 17.01
CA HIS A 120 17.49 25.15 17.25
C HIS A 120 18.34 25.12 15.96
N LEU A 121 17.73 25.25 14.78
CA LEU A 121 18.45 25.36 13.52
C LEU A 121 18.89 26.80 13.25
N GLU A 122 20.06 26.96 12.62
CA GLU A 122 20.54 28.25 12.11
C GLU A 122 19.49 28.93 11.20
N PRO A 123 19.30 30.27 11.25
CA PRO A 123 18.27 30.96 10.49
C PRO A 123 18.29 30.67 8.98
N GLY A 124 19.47 30.50 8.38
CA GLY A 124 19.61 30.11 6.98
C GLY A 124 19.08 28.71 6.67
N ARG A 125 19.25 27.74 7.59
CA ARG A 125 18.72 26.37 7.45
C ARG A 125 17.19 26.37 7.61
N LEU A 126 16.67 27.16 8.56
CA LEU A 126 15.22 27.34 8.72
C LEU A 126 14.58 28.04 7.51
N ALA A 127 15.26 29.01 6.90
CA ALA A 127 14.81 29.64 5.66
C ALA A 127 14.68 28.63 4.51
N VAL A 128 15.58 27.65 4.40
CA VAL A 128 15.47 26.56 3.39
C VAL A 128 14.25 25.66 3.64
N LEU A 129 13.93 25.33 4.89
CA LEU A 129 12.69 24.58 5.21
C LEU A 129 11.42 25.39 4.87
N ASN A 130 11.42 26.70 5.13
CA ASN A 130 10.32 27.58 4.73
C ASN A 130 10.18 27.68 3.20
N SER A 131 11.29 27.78 2.46
CA SER A 131 11.27 27.74 0.99
C SER A 131 10.74 26.40 0.46
N ALA A 132 11.12 25.27 1.08
CA ALA A 132 10.61 23.96 0.73
C ALA A 132 9.08 23.84 0.96
N MET A 133 8.57 24.45 2.04
CA MET A 133 7.12 24.56 2.28
C MET A 133 6.40 25.35 1.17
N VAL A 134 6.98 26.45 0.70
CA VAL A 134 6.43 27.23 -0.43
C VAL A 134 6.40 26.39 -1.72
N SER A 135 7.50 25.70 -2.06
CA SER A 135 7.55 24.80 -3.23
C SER A 135 6.49 23.70 -3.18
N VAL A 136 6.30 23.06 -2.03
CA VAL A 136 5.28 22.02 -1.84
C VAL A 136 3.86 22.56 -2.02
N ASN A 137 3.59 23.76 -1.50
CA ASN A 137 2.29 24.39 -1.68
C ASN A 137 2.02 24.82 -3.13
N HIS A 138 3.05 25.27 -3.86
CA HIS A 138 2.94 25.54 -5.29
C HIS A 138 2.67 24.27 -6.11
N LEU A 139 3.42 23.18 -5.87
CA LEU A 139 3.19 21.89 -6.53
C LEU A 139 1.76 21.37 -6.29
N SER A 140 1.25 21.52 -5.05
CA SER A 140 -0.12 21.18 -4.69
C SER A 140 -1.20 22.02 -5.38
N GLN A 141 -0.86 23.21 -5.91
CA GLN A 141 -1.77 24.07 -6.67
C GLN A 141 -1.71 23.80 -8.18
N LEU A 142 -0.57 23.33 -8.70
CA LEU A 142 -0.42 22.88 -10.09
C LEU A 142 -1.15 21.56 -10.38
N GLU A 143 -1.45 20.78 -9.34
CA GLU A 143 -2.30 19.60 -9.43
C GLU A 143 -3.74 20.00 -9.69
N THR A 144 -4.11 20.04 -10.98
CA THR A 144 -5.49 20.22 -11.41
C THR A 144 -6.38 19.18 -10.72
N PRO A 145 -7.52 19.58 -10.13
CA PRO A 145 -8.39 18.63 -9.48
C PRO A 145 -8.93 17.65 -10.52
N PHE A 146 -8.54 16.37 -10.40
CA PHE A 146 -9.08 15.30 -11.22
C PHE A 146 -10.51 15.05 -10.76
N VAL A 147 -11.45 15.83 -11.30
CA VAL A 147 -12.87 15.49 -11.26
C VAL A 147 -12.98 14.16 -11.99
N PRO A 148 -13.43 13.07 -11.34
CA PRO A 148 -13.68 11.83 -12.05
C PRO A 148 -14.88 12.10 -12.95
N THR A 149 -14.62 12.38 -14.22
CA THR A 149 -15.63 12.41 -15.27
C THR A 149 -16.08 10.98 -15.50
N VAL A 150 -16.86 10.44 -14.56
CA VAL A 150 -17.61 9.20 -14.75
C VAL A 150 -18.51 9.49 -15.94
N PRO A 151 -18.29 8.86 -17.12
CA PRO A 151 -19.21 9.01 -18.22
C PRO A 151 -20.49 8.35 -17.73
N ARG A 152 -21.48 9.17 -17.36
CA ARG A 152 -22.83 8.65 -17.13
C ARG A 152 -23.27 8.13 -18.48
N LEU A 153 -23.26 6.81 -18.64
CA LEU A 153 -23.89 6.12 -19.76
C LEU A 153 -25.27 6.77 -19.93
N SER A 154 -25.47 7.45 -21.06
CA SER A 154 -26.81 7.75 -21.55
C SER A 154 -27.56 6.43 -21.62
N GLY A 155 -28.83 6.43 -21.20
CA GLY A 155 -29.56 5.21 -20.80
C GLY A 155 -29.86 4.17 -21.90
N ASP A 156 -29.13 4.20 -23.01
CA ASP A 156 -29.28 3.37 -24.22
C ASP A 156 -27.92 2.83 -24.73
N GLU A 157 -26.77 3.16 -24.12
CA GLU A 157 -25.47 2.57 -24.50
C GLU A 157 -25.24 1.19 -23.85
N ASP A 158 -24.84 0.20 -24.66
CA ASP A 158 -24.45 -1.13 -24.20
C ASP A 158 -23.26 -1.04 -23.22
N ILE A 159 -23.45 -1.51 -21.99
CA ILE A 159 -22.43 -1.54 -20.94
C ILE A 159 -21.17 -2.35 -21.33
N MET A 160 -21.28 -3.24 -22.32
CA MET A 160 -20.18 -4.02 -22.89
C MET A 160 -19.51 -3.35 -24.10
N ASN A 161 -20.00 -2.21 -24.59
CA ASN A 161 -19.47 -1.54 -25.78
C ASN A 161 -17.98 -1.17 -25.61
N GLY A 162 -17.14 -1.53 -26.59
CA GLY A 162 -15.69 -1.32 -26.57
C GLY A 162 -14.90 -2.31 -25.68
N ILE A 163 -15.55 -3.19 -24.93
CA ILE A 163 -14.88 -4.13 -24.02
C ILE A 163 -14.63 -5.46 -24.74
N THR A 164 -13.36 -5.79 -24.98
CA THR A 164 -13.00 -7.12 -25.49
C THR A 164 -12.90 -8.16 -24.37
N HIS A 165 -12.83 -9.44 -24.71
CA HIS A 165 -12.52 -10.52 -23.78
C HIS A 165 -11.32 -11.35 -24.28
N PRO A 166 -10.61 -12.08 -23.40
CA PRO A 166 -9.58 -13.02 -23.82
C PRO A 166 -10.11 -14.08 -24.80
N SER A 167 -9.27 -14.49 -25.76
CA SER A 167 -9.60 -15.57 -26.69
C SER A 167 -9.59 -16.94 -26.00
N MET A 168 -10.23 -17.94 -26.61
CA MET A 168 -10.25 -19.30 -26.05
C MET A 168 -8.84 -19.89 -25.96
N GLU A 169 -8.00 -19.62 -26.95
CA GLU A 169 -6.61 -20.07 -27.05
C GLU A 169 -5.77 -19.50 -25.90
N LEU A 170 -5.89 -18.18 -25.66
CA LEU A 170 -5.19 -17.50 -24.58
C LEU A 170 -5.64 -18.02 -23.20
N VAL A 171 -6.94 -18.22 -23.00
CA VAL A 171 -7.47 -18.80 -21.75
C VAL A 171 -6.97 -20.23 -21.56
N CYS A 172 -6.96 -21.05 -22.61
CA CYS A 172 -6.37 -22.40 -22.57
C CYS A 172 -4.86 -22.38 -22.27
N TRP A 173 -4.12 -21.40 -22.79
CA TRP A 173 -2.69 -21.23 -22.53
C TRP A 173 -2.44 -20.86 -21.05
N ILE A 174 -3.16 -19.88 -20.51
CA ILE A 174 -3.12 -19.52 -19.08
C ILE A 174 -3.40 -20.76 -18.21
N ILE A 175 -4.47 -21.49 -18.51
CA ILE A 175 -4.89 -22.70 -17.78
C ILE A 175 -3.83 -23.81 -17.84
N ARG A 176 -3.07 -23.91 -18.94
CA ARG A 176 -2.02 -24.91 -19.12
C ARG A 176 -0.76 -24.55 -18.35
N GLU A 177 -0.27 -23.32 -18.47
CA GLU A 177 0.98 -22.88 -17.83
C GLU A 177 0.82 -22.68 -16.32
N THR A 178 -0.34 -22.24 -15.83
CA THR A 178 -0.64 -22.18 -14.38
C THR A 178 -0.77 -23.54 -13.70
N LYS A 179 -0.80 -24.63 -14.49
CA LYS A 179 -0.70 -26.02 -14.03
C LYS A 179 0.65 -26.67 -14.34
N GLY A 180 1.50 -26.00 -15.12
CA GLY A 180 2.82 -26.49 -15.49
C GLY A 180 3.91 -26.01 -14.54
N ASN A 181 5.14 -26.39 -14.83
CA ASN A 181 6.30 -26.08 -13.98
C ASN A 181 7.03 -24.78 -14.37
N LYS A 182 6.55 -24.03 -15.38
CA LYS A 182 7.22 -22.79 -15.85
C LYS A 182 6.96 -21.59 -14.94
N LEU A 183 5.81 -21.57 -14.26
CA LEU A 183 5.43 -20.49 -13.34
C LEU A 183 5.74 -20.91 -11.91
N GLY A 184 6.60 -20.14 -11.25
CA GLY A 184 6.97 -20.36 -9.86
C GLY A 184 5.83 -20.00 -8.89
N PRO A 185 5.79 -20.60 -7.69
CA PRO A 185 4.82 -20.28 -6.64
C PRO A 185 4.69 -18.78 -6.33
N HIS A 186 5.76 -17.98 -6.47
CA HIS A 186 5.74 -16.53 -6.29
C HIS A 186 4.82 -15.82 -7.28
N VAL A 187 4.80 -16.25 -8.55
CA VAL A 187 3.84 -15.76 -9.55
C VAL A 187 2.43 -16.27 -9.24
N LEU A 188 2.30 -17.58 -9.02
CA LEU A 188 1.00 -18.27 -8.96
C LEU A 188 0.09 -17.73 -7.84
N ASP A 189 0.65 -17.27 -6.72
CA ASP A 189 -0.11 -16.64 -5.63
C ASP A 189 -0.95 -15.43 -6.09
N TYR A 190 -0.42 -14.62 -7.01
CA TYR A 190 -1.14 -13.46 -7.54
C TYR A 190 -2.29 -13.86 -8.48
N PHE A 191 -2.40 -15.11 -8.92
CA PHE A 191 -3.53 -15.60 -9.72
C PHE A 191 -4.64 -16.22 -8.84
N LYS A 192 -4.36 -16.59 -7.57
CA LYS A 192 -5.30 -17.37 -6.73
C LYS A 192 -6.55 -16.62 -6.24
N HIS A 193 -6.63 -15.30 -6.40
CA HIS A 193 -7.86 -14.55 -6.10
C HIS A 193 -8.96 -14.78 -7.16
N VAL A 194 -8.59 -15.10 -8.41
CA VAL A 194 -9.50 -15.60 -9.46
C VAL A 194 -9.03 -16.99 -9.87
N SER A 195 -9.61 -18.04 -9.29
CA SER A 195 -9.16 -19.41 -9.56
C SER A 195 -9.26 -19.78 -11.04
N ILE A 196 -8.45 -20.76 -11.46
CA ILE A 196 -8.53 -21.41 -12.79
C ILE A 196 -9.96 -21.92 -13.10
N LYS A 197 -10.75 -22.27 -12.07
CA LYS A 197 -12.15 -22.68 -12.18
C LYS A 197 -13.05 -21.48 -12.51
N SER A 198 -12.90 -20.37 -11.78
CA SER A 198 -13.63 -19.12 -12.05
C SER A 198 -13.22 -18.51 -13.39
N LEU A 199 -11.94 -18.43 -13.73
CA LEU A 199 -11.47 -17.92 -15.02
C LEU A 199 -12.11 -18.68 -16.20
N ARG A 200 -12.14 -20.02 -16.16
CA ARG A 200 -12.80 -20.82 -17.20
C ARG A 200 -14.29 -20.49 -17.31
N ARG A 201 -15.00 -20.35 -16.18
CA ARG A 201 -16.43 -19.99 -16.13
C ARG A 201 -16.68 -18.59 -16.68
N MET A 202 -15.87 -17.61 -16.27
CA MET A 202 -15.93 -16.21 -16.71
C MET A 202 -15.70 -16.12 -18.23
N ALA A 203 -14.62 -16.73 -18.73
CA ALA A 203 -14.29 -16.73 -20.15
C ALA A 203 -15.36 -17.41 -21.01
N LEU A 204 -15.88 -18.58 -20.59
CA LEU A 204 -16.94 -19.27 -21.33
C LEU A 204 -18.24 -18.45 -21.37
N ALA A 205 -18.59 -17.77 -20.28
CA ALA A 205 -19.74 -16.88 -20.23
C ALA A 205 -19.57 -15.65 -21.15
N LEU A 206 -18.38 -15.05 -21.19
CA LEU A 206 -18.06 -13.93 -22.10
C LEU A 206 -18.15 -14.35 -23.57
N ILE A 207 -17.49 -15.45 -23.94
CA ILE A 207 -17.46 -15.98 -25.33
C ILE A 207 -18.87 -16.32 -25.82
N ASN A 208 -19.69 -16.96 -24.97
CA ASN A 208 -21.07 -17.32 -25.32
C ASN A 208 -22.08 -16.19 -25.09
N LYS A 209 -21.64 -15.00 -24.63
CA LYS A 209 -22.49 -13.88 -24.18
C LYS A 209 -23.60 -14.31 -23.21
N ALA A 210 -23.28 -15.26 -22.32
CA ALA A 210 -24.22 -15.95 -21.45
C ALA A 210 -24.19 -15.40 -20.02
N GLY A 211 -24.99 -14.35 -19.77
CA GLY A 211 -25.17 -13.71 -18.47
C GLY A 211 -25.96 -12.41 -18.60
N ASP A 212 -26.35 -11.82 -17.48
CA ASP A 212 -26.80 -10.43 -17.46
C ASP A 212 -25.62 -9.47 -17.74
N PRO A 213 -25.86 -8.26 -18.26
CA PRO A 213 -24.78 -7.35 -18.67
C PRO A 213 -23.86 -6.91 -17.53
N GLU A 214 -24.37 -6.75 -16.29
CA GLU A 214 -23.55 -6.39 -15.13
C GLU A 214 -22.60 -7.53 -14.73
N THR A 215 -23.08 -8.78 -14.72
CA THR A 215 -22.25 -9.97 -14.47
C THR A 215 -21.19 -10.12 -15.57
N LEU A 216 -21.53 -9.90 -16.84
CA LEU A 216 -20.57 -9.95 -17.95
C LEU A 216 -19.52 -8.84 -17.84
N LEU A 217 -19.87 -7.63 -17.40
CA LEU A 217 -18.92 -6.56 -17.11
C LEU A 217 -17.91 -6.99 -16.03
N LEU A 218 -18.37 -7.53 -14.90
CA LEU A 218 -17.48 -7.98 -13.83
C LEU A 218 -16.63 -9.20 -14.25
N TYR A 219 -17.16 -10.09 -15.09
CA TYR A 219 -16.37 -11.16 -15.71
C TYR A 219 -15.28 -10.62 -16.64
N SER A 220 -15.54 -9.56 -17.41
CA SER A 220 -14.56 -9.01 -18.35
C SER A 220 -13.36 -8.42 -17.60
N ILE A 221 -13.57 -7.72 -16.49
CA ILE A 221 -12.50 -7.18 -15.64
C ILE A 221 -11.59 -8.31 -15.15
N CYS A 222 -12.17 -9.34 -14.52
CA CYS A 222 -11.42 -10.49 -14.02
C CYS A 222 -10.69 -11.26 -15.13
N ALA A 223 -11.35 -11.54 -16.25
CA ALA A 223 -10.78 -12.32 -17.34
C ALA A 223 -9.65 -11.56 -18.07
N ASN A 224 -9.88 -10.29 -18.44
CA ASN A 224 -8.87 -9.46 -19.07
C ASN A 224 -7.69 -9.18 -18.13
N TYR A 225 -7.90 -8.96 -16.83
CA TYR A 225 -6.80 -8.80 -15.86
C TYR A 225 -5.91 -10.06 -15.82
N MET A 226 -6.51 -11.24 -15.78
CA MET A 226 -5.76 -12.50 -15.75
C MET A 226 -4.96 -12.72 -17.05
N ALA A 227 -5.51 -12.33 -18.20
CA ALA A 227 -4.82 -12.33 -19.49
C ALA A 227 -3.67 -11.32 -19.55
N PHE A 228 -3.94 -10.05 -19.23
CA PHE A 228 -2.95 -8.97 -19.15
C PHE A 228 -1.77 -9.36 -18.24
N LYS A 229 -2.06 -9.83 -17.03
CA LYS A 229 -1.03 -10.24 -16.08
C LYS A 229 -0.20 -11.41 -16.60
N PHE A 230 -0.85 -12.44 -17.15
CA PHE A 230 -0.16 -13.60 -17.70
C PHE A 230 0.78 -13.23 -18.85
N ILE A 231 0.33 -12.39 -19.78
CA ILE A 231 1.17 -11.94 -20.90
C ILE A 231 2.40 -11.18 -20.38
N ASN A 232 2.25 -10.27 -19.43
CA ASN A 232 3.38 -9.53 -18.84
C ASN A 232 4.39 -10.45 -18.11
N VAL A 233 3.92 -11.54 -17.49
CA VAL A 233 4.77 -12.58 -16.91
C VAL A 233 5.54 -13.34 -18.00
N MET A 234 4.91 -13.67 -19.14
CA MET A 234 5.58 -14.32 -20.28
C MET A 234 6.62 -13.41 -20.95
N LEU A 235 6.30 -12.13 -21.16
CA LEU A 235 7.21 -11.08 -21.68
C LEU A 235 8.43 -10.82 -20.77
N THR A 236 8.36 -11.24 -19.50
CA THR A 236 9.49 -11.17 -18.55
C THR A 236 10.38 -12.42 -18.64
N ALA A 237 9.84 -13.55 -19.10
CA ALA A 237 10.51 -14.85 -19.15
C ALA A 237 11.18 -15.18 -20.49
N ASP A 238 10.65 -14.68 -21.62
CA ASP A 238 11.18 -14.92 -22.97
C ASP A 238 12.17 -13.81 -23.41
N LYS A 239 12.92 -14.06 -24.49
CA LYS A 239 13.94 -13.17 -25.08
C LYS A 239 13.74 -12.92 -26.59
N SER A 240 12.62 -13.35 -27.18
CA SER A 240 12.37 -13.26 -28.63
C SER A 240 11.68 -11.95 -29.02
N GLU A 241 12.42 -10.99 -29.58
CA GLU A 241 11.98 -9.57 -29.74
C GLU A 241 10.72 -9.34 -30.61
N VAL A 242 10.49 -10.17 -31.65
CA VAL A 242 9.40 -9.97 -32.62
C VAL A 242 8.04 -10.42 -32.05
N MET A 243 7.96 -11.66 -31.55
CA MET A 243 6.75 -12.24 -30.95
C MET A 243 6.29 -11.43 -29.72
N ASP A 244 7.27 -10.88 -29.02
CA ASP A 244 7.13 -9.94 -27.90
C ASP A 244 6.28 -8.71 -28.25
N SER A 245 6.33 -8.21 -29.50
CA SER A 245 5.61 -7.01 -29.92
C SER A 245 4.09 -7.23 -29.99
N ASP A 246 3.67 -8.31 -30.66
CA ASP A 246 2.26 -8.69 -30.75
C ASP A 246 1.67 -9.03 -29.37
N LEU A 247 2.48 -9.66 -28.51
CA LEU A 247 2.11 -9.93 -27.12
C LEU A 247 1.91 -8.64 -26.32
N ARG A 248 2.77 -7.61 -26.48
CA ARG A 248 2.54 -6.29 -25.88
C ARG A 248 1.24 -5.64 -26.36
N THR A 249 1.01 -5.59 -27.67
CA THR A 249 -0.25 -5.07 -28.24
C THR A 249 -1.47 -5.86 -27.75
N CYS A 250 -1.34 -7.16 -27.51
CA CYS A 250 -2.37 -7.99 -26.89
C CYS A 250 -2.63 -7.60 -25.41
N ALA A 251 -1.56 -7.40 -24.63
CA ALA A 251 -1.67 -6.94 -23.26
C ALA A 251 -2.33 -5.55 -23.18
N ASP A 252 -1.95 -4.60 -24.03
CA ASP A 252 -2.55 -3.25 -24.03
C ASP A 252 -4.04 -3.26 -24.40
N ARG A 253 -4.47 -4.10 -25.36
CA ARG A 253 -5.92 -4.27 -25.65
C ARG A 253 -6.70 -4.82 -24.44
N HIS A 254 -6.11 -5.74 -23.69
CA HIS A 254 -6.71 -6.22 -22.43
C HIS A 254 -6.71 -5.13 -21.36
N ARG A 255 -5.63 -4.36 -21.21
CA ARG A 255 -5.53 -3.22 -20.28
C ARG A 255 -6.60 -2.17 -20.56
N GLU A 256 -6.78 -1.78 -21.82
CA GLU A 256 -7.80 -0.83 -22.25
C GLU A 256 -9.22 -1.35 -21.99
N SER A 257 -9.49 -2.61 -22.31
CA SER A 257 -10.79 -3.25 -22.01
C SER A 257 -11.10 -3.25 -20.51
N ILE A 258 -10.08 -3.36 -19.64
CA ILE A 258 -10.25 -3.26 -18.19
C ILE A 258 -10.51 -1.80 -17.77
N HIS A 259 -9.80 -0.81 -18.33
CA HIS A 259 -10.05 0.61 -18.03
C HIS A 259 -11.48 1.04 -18.38
N ILE A 260 -11.96 0.70 -19.58
CA ILE A 260 -13.34 0.94 -20.01
C ILE A 260 -14.33 0.29 -19.03
N ALA A 261 -14.05 -0.95 -18.61
CA ALA A 261 -14.91 -1.67 -17.68
C ALA A 261 -14.88 -1.11 -16.24
N MET A 262 -13.70 -0.68 -15.76
CA MET A 262 -13.50 -0.07 -14.44
C MET A 262 -14.37 1.18 -14.25
N ASN A 263 -14.47 2.01 -15.28
CA ASN A 263 -15.31 3.22 -15.28
C ASN A 263 -16.82 2.93 -15.23
N ARG A 264 -17.23 1.67 -15.46
CA ARG A 264 -18.62 1.21 -15.47
C ARG A 264 -18.99 0.32 -14.28
N ILE A 265 -18.06 0.05 -13.35
CA ILE A 265 -18.33 -0.84 -12.20
C ILE A 265 -19.44 -0.26 -11.31
N PRO A 266 -20.51 -1.00 -11.01
CA PRO A 266 -21.54 -0.56 -10.07
C PRO A 266 -21.03 -0.70 -8.62
N LEU A 267 -20.27 0.31 -8.15
CA LEU A 267 -19.63 0.33 -6.82
C LEU A 267 -20.62 0.20 -5.64
N LEU A 268 -21.92 0.42 -5.88
CA LEU A 268 -22.99 0.35 -4.88
C LEU A 268 -23.92 -0.87 -5.06
N THR A 269 -23.61 -1.80 -5.98
CA THR A 269 -24.37 -3.04 -6.18
C THR A 269 -24.21 -3.99 -4.99
N ALA A 270 -25.15 -4.93 -4.85
CA ALA A 270 -25.14 -5.92 -3.76
C ALA A 270 -23.78 -6.65 -3.65
N PRO A 271 -23.23 -6.80 -2.43
CA PRO A 271 -21.90 -7.36 -2.23
C PRO A 271 -21.86 -8.83 -2.68
N SER A 272 -20.85 -9.17 -3.49
CA SER A 272 -20.66 -10.51 -4.04
C SER A 272 -19.18 -10.86 -4.18
N MET A 273 -18.85 -12.15 -4.19
CA MET A 273 -17.45 -12.59 -4.42
C MET A 273 -16.94 -12.14 -5.79
N LEU A 274 -17.82 -12.04 -6.80
CA LEU A 274 -17.45 -11.56 -8.14
C LEU A 274 -17.11 -10.07 -8.12
N LEU A 275 -17.93 -9.25 -7.45
CA LEU A 275 -17.64 -7.82 -7.28
C LEU A 275 -16.31 -7.64 -6.52
N LEU A 276 -16.07 -8.42 -5.45
CA LEU A 276 -14.81 -8.38 -4.72
C LEU A 276 -13.60 -8.72 -5.60
N GLN A 277 -13.70 -9.77 -6.43
CA GLN A 277 -12.65 -10.15 -7.39
C GLN A 277 -12.38 -9.02 -8.39
N ALA A 278 -13.43 -8.46 -9.01
CA ALA A 278 -13.30 -7.39 -9.99
C ALA A 278 -12.70 -6.10 -9.39
N LEU A 279 -13.07 -5.75 -8.15
CA LEU A 279 -12.50 -4.61 -7.43
C LEU A 279 -11.01 -4.82 -7.12
N ILE A 280 -10.58 -6.02 -6.72
CA ILE A 280 -9.17 -6.34 -6.50
C ILE A 280 -8.37 -6.26 -7.82
N CYS A 281 -8.91 -6.81 -8.92
CA CYS A 281 -8.30 -6.67 -10.25
C CYS A 281 -8.20 -5.19 -10.68
N GLY A 282 -9.25 -4.39 -10.48
CA GLY A 282 -9.26 -2.96 -10.78
C GLY A 282 -8.27 -2.15 -9.95
N ALA A 283 -8.14 -2.46 -8.65
CA ALA A 283 -7.11 -1.86 -7.80
C ALA A 283 -5.69 -2.17 -8.32
N PHE A 284 -5.42 -3.42 -8.70
CA PHE A 284 -4.13 -3.81 -9.26
C PHE A 284 -3.81 -3.13 -10.61
N ILE A 285 -4.80 -2.90 -11.48
CA ILE A 285 -4.60 -2.15 -12.72
C ILE A 285 -4.33 -0.67 -12.44
N ALA A 286 -5.18 -0.02 -11.63
CA ALA A 286 -5.00 1.38 -11.25
C ALA A 286 -3.65 1.63 -10.56
N GLN A 287 -3.18 0.70 -9.72
CA GLN A 287 -1.83 0.76 -9.16
C GLN A 287 -0.75 0.61 -10.23
N GLY A 288 -0.89 -0.34 -11.17
CA GLY A 288 0.05 -0.52 -12.28
C GLY A 288 0.20 0.70 -13.19
N THR A 289 -0.85 1.52 -13.31
CA THR A 289 -0.84 2.79 -14.07
C THR A 289 -0.51 4.03 -13.24
N GLY A 290 -0.35 3.90 -11.92
CA GLY A 290 -0.03 5.02 -11.02
C GLY A 290 -1.25 5.85 -10.60
N ASP A 291 -2.46 5.47 -10.98
CA ASP A 291 -3.71 6.12 -10.56
C ASP A 291 -4.05 5.73 -9.11
N SER A 292 -3.52 6.52 -8.18
CA SER A 292 -3.76 6.29 -6.76
C SER A 292 -5.17 6.67 -6.27
N VAL A 293 -5.96 7.41 -7.06
CA VAL A 293 -7.35 7.79 -6.72
C VAL A 293 -8.29 6.62 -7.01
N SER A 294 -8.24 6.09 -8.22
CA SER A 294 -9.01 4.90 -8.59
C SER A 294 -8.54 3.68 -7.79
N CYS A 295 -7.23 3.52 -7.58
CA CYS A 295 -6.72 2.40 -6.79
C CYS A 295 -7.23 2.43 -5.34
N TRP A 296 -7.23 3.60 -4.68
CA TRP A 296 -7.84 3.72 -3.35
C TRP A 296 -9.35 3.46 -3.39
N THR A 297 -10.06 3.96 -4.39
CA THR A 297 -11.50 3.73 -4.56
C THR A 297 -11.82 2.24 -4.63
N PHE A 298 -11.15 1.49 -5.52
CA PHE A 298 -11.37 0.06 -5.65
C PHE A 298 -10.90 -0.74 -4.42
N ALA A 299 -9.74 -0.42 -3.83
CA ALA A 299 -9.26 -1.09 -2.61
C ALA A 299 -10.20 -0.86 -1.41
N SER A 300 -10.74 0.34 -1.25
CA SER A 300 -11.65 0.68 -0.14
C SER A 300 -13.03 0.04 -0.30
N THR A 301 -13.59 0.05 -1.51
CA THR A 301 -14.83 -0.69 -1.81
C THR A 301 -14.63 -2.21 -1.69
N ALA A 302 -13.48 -2.75 -2.09
CA ALA A 302 -13.14 -4.17 -1.88
C ALA A 302 -13.13 -4.54 -0.39
N CYS A 303 -12.50 -3.71 0.45
CA CYS A 303 -12.55 -3.89 1.91
C CYS A 303 -13.98 -3.85 2.44
N LYS A 304 -14.82 -2.92 1.93
CA LYS A 304 -16.21 -2.82 2.37
C LYS A 304 -17.04 -4.05 1.97
N VAL A 305 -16.93 -4.50 0.72
CA VAL A 305 -17.56 -5.75 0.23
C VAL A 305 -17.06 -6.96 1.03
N CYS A 306 -15.78 -6.97 1.42
CA CYS A 306 -15.20 -8.03 2.25
C CYS A 306 -15.83 -8.10 3.66
N GLU A 307 -16.10 -6.96 4.30
CA GLU A 307 -16.85 -6.89 5.56
C GLU A 307 -18.31 -7.32 5.38
N ASP A 308 -19.00 -6.80 4.36
CA ASP A 308 -20.42 -7.06 4.13
C ASP A 308 -20.70 -8.53 3.73
N LEU A 309 -19.70 -9.20 3.14
CA LEU A 309 -19.69 -10.64 2.90
C LEU A 309 -19.29 -11.47 4.13
N ASP A 310 -18.94 -10.85 5.26
CA ASP A 310 -18.57 -11.53 6.52
C ASP A 310 -17.42 -12.55 6.30
N ILE A 311 -16.42 -12.14 5.51
CA ILE A 311 -15.34 -13.01 5.05
C ILE A 311 -14.40 -13.41 6.18
N ASP A 312 -14.11 -12.51 7.13
CA ASP A 312 -13.32 -12.85 8.33
C ASP A 312 -13.92 -14.06 9.04
N ARG A 313 -15.23 -14.07 9.32
CA ARG A 313 -15.89 -15.19 10.00
C ARG A 313 -15.84 -16.47 9.17
N LYS A 314 -15.86 -16.38 7.83
CA LYS A 314 -15.72 -17.54 6.93
C LYS A 314 -14.31 -18.12 6.97
N VAL A 315 -13.26 -17.29 6.84
CA VAL A 315 -11.86 -17.71 7.02
C VAL A 315 -11.63 -18.29 8.43
N ASN A 316 -12.23 -17.68 9.45
CA ASN A 316 -12.20 -18.16 10.83
C ASN A 316 -12.95 -19.47 11.05
N ALA A 317 -13.94 -19.81 10.23
CA ALA A 317 -14.66 -21.08 10.28
C ALA A 317 -13.90 -22.20 9.53
N GLY A 318 -13.26 -21.88 8.40
CA GLY A 318 -12.44 -22.80 7.57
C GLY A 318 -11.10 -23.23 8.20
N ARG A 319 -11.01 -23.30 9.53
CA ARG A 319 -9.76 -23.63 10.25
C ARG A 319 -9.40 -25.12 10.25
N SER A 320 -10.34 -26.00 9.93
CA SER A 320 -10.16 -27.45 10.08
C SER A 320 -9.36 -28.09 8.94
N GLU A 321 -9.64 -27.75 7.67
CA GLU A 321 -9.04 -28.40 6.49
C GLU A 321 -8.88 -27.39 5.33
N ILE A 322 -7.95 -27.68 4.40
CA ILE A 322 -7.74 -26.88 3.19
C ILE A 322 -8.87 -27.16 2.20
N ASN A 323 -9.93 -26.35 2.22
CA ASN A 323 -11.01 -26.45 1.23
C ASN A 323 -10.64 -25.70 -0.06
N ALA A 324 -10.49 -26.43 -1.17
CA ALA A 324 -10.19 -25.84 -2.47
C ALA A 324 -11.26 -24.84 -2.96
N ASN A 325 -12.50 -24.93 -2.49
CA ASN A 325 -13.56 -23.96 -2.81
C ASN A 325 -13.48 -22.67 -1.99
N GLU A 326 -12.70 -22.63 -0.90
CA GLU A 326 -12.51 -21.44 -0.04
C GLU A 326 -11.19 -20.71 -0.33
N GLN A 327 -10.35 -21.26 -1.21
CA GLN A 327 -9.08 -20.65 -1.61
C GLN A 327 -9.28 -19.23 -2.17
N GLU A 328 -10.19 -19.01 -3.12
CA GLU A 328 -10.45 -17.67 -3.68
C GLU A 328 -10.83 -16.66 -2.60
N LEU A 329 -11.63 -17.09 -1.63
CA LEU A 329 -12.08 -16.27 -0.49
C LEU A 329 -10.91 -15.91 0.43
N TYR A 330 -10.02 -16.86 0.75
CA TYR A 330 -8.80 -16.58 1.51
C TYR A 330 -7.87 -15.60 0.79
N PHE A 331 -7.62 -15.79 -0.50
CA PHE A 331 -6.74 -14.90 -1.26
C PHE A 331 -7.35 -13.50 -1.43
N CYS A 332 -8.66 -13.37 -1.67
CA CYS A 332 -9.33 -12.07 -1.67
C CYS A 332 -9.19 -11.36 -0.30
N PHE A 333 -9.37 -12.10 0.80
CA PHE A 333 -9.22 -11.56 2.17
C PHE A 333 -7.80 -11.07 2.44
N ALA A 334 -6.79 -11.89 2.12
CA ALA A 334 -5.38 -11.54 2.27
C ALA A 334 -5.01 -10.31 1.43
N TRP A 335 -5.46 -10.23 0.17
CA TRP A 335 -5.22 -9.06 -0.68
C TRP A 335 -5.90 -7.79 -0.17
N CYS A 336 -7.14 -7.87 0.36
CA CYS A 336 -7.78 -6.71 0.99
C CYS A 336 -6.98 -6.20 2.18
N HIS A 337 -6.48 -7.09 3.05
CA HIS A 337 -5.61 -6.71 4.17
C HIS A 337 -4.28 -6.09 3.69
N ILE A 338 -3.64 -6.64 2.66
CA ILE A 338 -2.40 -6.07 2.10
C ILE A 338 -2.66 -4.66 1.53
N LEU A 339 -3.66 -4.51 0.67
CA LEU A 339 -3.99 -3.24 0.01
C LEU A 339 -4.39 -2.17 1.04
N ASP A 340 -5.29 -2.48 1.97
CA ASP A 340 -5.75 -1.56 3.02
C ASP A 340 -4.60 -0.99 3.85
N LYS A 341 -3.69 -1.85 4.33
CA LYS A 341 -2.61 -1.41 5.23
C LYS A 341 -1.52 -0.65 4.49
N ASN A 342 -1.14 -1.08 3.28
CA ASN A 342 -0.18 -0.34 2.45
C ASN A 342 -0.75 1.02 2.02
N PHE A 343 -1.98 1.09 1.51
CA PHE A 343 -2.58 2.38 1.12
C PHE A 343 -2.84 3.28 2.32
N SER A 344 -3.30 2.77 3.45
CA SER A 344 -3.48 3.60 4.66
C SER A 344 -2.15 4.13 5.18
N PHE A 345 -1.05 3.36 5.06
CA PHE A 345 0.30 3.79 5.41
C PHE A 345 0.82 4.87 4.43
N ARG A 346 0.77 4.60 3.12
CA ARG A 346 1.18 5.51 2.03
C ARG A 346 0.40 6.82 2.00
N LEU A 347 -0.90 6.77 2.29
CA LEU A 347 -1.79 7.93 2.30
C LEU A 347 -1.79 8.68 3.65
N GLY A 348 -0.85 8.36 4.55
CA GLY A 348 -0.71 9.04 5.84
C GLY A 348 -1.97 8.96 6.71
N ARG A 349 -2.76 7.90 6.62
CA ARG A 349 -4.02 7.78 7.38
C ARG A 349 -3.78 7.34 8.82
N THR A 350 -4.70 7.75 9.70
CA THR A 350 -4.68 7.44 11.14
C THR A 350 -5.41 6.14 11.49
N ARG A 351 -6.07 5.50 10.52
CA ARG A 351 -6.84 4.24 10.65
C ARG A 351 -6.81 3.47 9.33
N CYS A 352 -6.83 2.14 9.43
CA CYS A 352 -7.14 1.22 8.34
C CYS A 352 -8.65 0.96 8.27
N LEU A 353 -9.12 0.37 7.18
CA LEU A 353 -10.53 -0.03 7.03
C LEU A 353 -10.84 -1.33 7.77
N LEU A 354 -10.09 -2.40 7.48
CA LEU A 354 -10.30 -3.71 8.11
C LEU A 354 -9.61 -3.75 9.48
N ASP A 355 -10.26 -4.32 10.50
CA ASP A 355 -9.68 -4.43 11.84
C ASP A 355 -8.35 -5.22 11.81
N HIS A 356 -7.37 -4.77 12.60
CA HIS A 356 -6.14 -5.52 12.86
C HIS A 356 -6.43 -6.86 13.52
N LYS A 357 -7.49 -6.98 14.34
CA LYS A 357 -7.86 -8.25 14.98
C LYS A 357 -8.32 -9.33 14.01
N GLY A 358 -8.90 -8.96 12.86
CA GLY A 358 -9.24 -9.93 11.81
C GLY A 358 -8.02 -10.54 11.12
N LEU A 359 -6.84 -9.94 11.30
CA LEU A 359 -5.59 -10.42 10.71
C LEU A 359 -5.14 -11.77 11.31
N ASP A 360 -5.53 -12.09 12.54
CA ASP A 360 -5.31 -13.41 13.15
C ASP A 360 -5.94 -14.53 12.31
N ALA A 361 -7.06 -14.26 11.62
CA ALA A 361 -7.69 -15.21 10.72
C ALA A 361 -6.81 -15.51 9.49
N VAL A 362 -6.08 -14.53 8.98
CA VAL A 362 -5.17 -14.69 7.84
C VAL A 362 -4.02 -15.64 8.18
N PHE A 363 -3.40 -15.47 9.35
CA PHE A 363 -2.24 -16.26 9.78
C PHE A 363 -2.61 -17.64 10.34
N LEU A 364 -3.80 -17.78 10.95
CA LEU A 364 -4.26 -19.06 11.52
C LEU A 364 -4.99 -19.95 10.49
N SER A 365 -5.28 -19.45 9.29
CA SER A 365 -5.86 -20.25 8.21
C SER A 365 -4.89 -21.34 7.71
N PRO A 366 -5.36 -22.57 7.41
CA PRO A 366 -4.56 -23.59 6.74
C PRO A 366 -3.93 -23.12 5.43
N HIS A 367 -4.59 -22.22 4.70
CA HIS A 367 -4.10 -21.66 3.43
C HIS A 367 -2.81 -20.83 3.58
N TYR A 368 -2.54 -20.24 4.75
CA TYR A 368 -1.30 -19.50 5.00
C TYR A 368 -0.05 -20.36 4.77
N ARG A 369 -0.12 -21.66 5.09
CA ARG A 369 0.97 -22.63 4.89
C ARG A 369 1.20 -22.99 3.42
N THR A 370 0.27 -22.63 2.53
CA THR A 370 0.33 -22.87 1.07
C THR A 370 0.75 -21.62 0.28
N LEU A 371 1.03 -20.53 0.98
CA LEU A 371 1.60 -19.32 0.39
C LEU A 371 3.05 -19.54 0.01
N SER A 372 3.47 -18.89 -1.06
CA SER A 372 4.87 -18.77 -1.39
C SER A 372 5.59 -17.88 -0.38
N LEU A 373 6.92 -18.01 -0.31
CA LEU A 373 7.74 -17.22 0.61
C LEU A 373 7.62 -15.70 0.33
N LEU A 374 7.36 -15.29 -0.92
CA LEU A 374 7.16 -13.90 -1.31
C LEU A 374 5.90 -13.30 -0.69
N LEU A 375 4.73 -13.91 -0.94
CA LEU A 375 3.46 -13.38 -0.43
C LEU A 375 3.37 -13.48 1.10
N SER A 376 3.91 -14.54 1.69
CA SER A 376 4.00 -14.64 3.16
C SER A 376 4.92 -13.57 3.76
N THR A 377 6.01 -13.18 3.08
CA THR A 377 6.85 -12.04 3.51
C THR A 377 6.10 -10.72 3.44
N TYR A 378 5.37 -10.43 2.36
CA TYR A 378 4.52 -9.23 2.29
C TYR A 378 3.44 -9.21 3.39
N LEU A 379 2.85 -10.37 3.73
CA LEU A 379 1.91 -10.47 4.85
C LEU A 379 2.53 -10.14 6.21
N GLN A 380 3.84 -10.39 6.44
CA GLN A 380 4.50 -10.01 7.69
C GLN A 380 4.60 -8.49 7.89
N PHE A 381 4.55 -7.68 6.83
CA PHE A 381 4.49 -6.21 6.97
C PHE A 381 3.10 -5.70 7.38
N VAL A 382 2.03 -6.39 7.00
CA VAL A 382 0.63 -5.98 7.31
C VAL A 382 0.37 -5.74 8.81
N PRO A 383 0.79 -6.60 9.77
CA PRO A 383 0.61 -6.30 11.19
C PRO A 383 1.47 -5.11 11.64
N ILE A 384 2.68 -4.97 11.11
CA ILE A 384 3.61 -3.88 11.45
C ILE A 384 3.04 -2.53 10.98
N GLN A 385 2.55 -2.46 9.74
CA GLN A 385 1.86 -1.29 9.18
C GLN A 385 0.59 -0.94 9.97
N ALA A 386 -0.23 -1.94 10.33
CA ALA A 386 -1.45 -1.71 11.09
C ALA A 386 -1.18 -1.12 12.50
N ILE A 387 -0.18 -1.66 13.21
CA ILE A 387 0.23 -1.14 14.53
C ILE A 387 0.87 0.24 14.38
N PHE A 388 1.71 0.47 13.36
CA PHE A 388 2.25 1.80 13.07
C PHE A 388 1.14 2.84 12.87
N ILE A 389 0.14 2.54 12.02
CA ILE A 389 -1.00 3.43 11.77
C ILE A 389 -1.82 3.68 13.05
N ALA A 390 -1.98 2.65 13.88
CA ALA A 390 -2.79 2.73 15.09
C ALA A 390 -2.10 3.45 16.26
N GLU A 391 -0.78 3.31 16.41
CA GLU A 391 -0.06 3.71 17.63
C GLU A 391 1.15 4.62 17.38
N LEU A 392 1.78 4.57 16.20
CA LEU A 392 2.96 5.39 15.85
C LEU A 392 2.72 6.52 14.83
N HIS A 393 1.51 6.64 14.26
CA HIS A 393 1.22 7.70 13.30
C HIS A 393 1.46 9.10 13.91
N PRO A 394 2.24 10.00 13.27
CA PRO A 394 2.60 11.30 13.85
C PRO A 394 1.41 12.16 14.29
N GLY A 395 0.36 12.24 13.47
CA GLY A 395 -0.87 12.98 13.77
C GLY A 395 -1.69 12.38 14.92
N ARG A 396 -1.39 11.13 15.34
CA ARG A 396 -1.96 10.50 16.53
C ARG A 396 -1.10 10.69 17.77
N ILE A 397 0.21 10.43 17.68
CA ILE A 397 1.15 10.57 18.80
C ILE A 397 1.13 12.00 19.35
N LEU A 398 1.29 12.99 18.49
CA LEU A 398 1.46 14.40 18.90
C LEU A 398 0.23 14.96 19.66
N ASN A 399 -0.93 14.33 19.48
CA ASN A 399 -2.20 14.71 20.09
C ASN A 399 -2.65 13.73 21.19
N ASN A 400 -1.79 12.79 21.64
CA ASN A 400 -2.18 11.75 22.58
C ASN A 400 -1.03 11.28 23.49
N GLU A 401 -1.01 11.78 24.73
CA GLU A 401 -0.01 11.44 25.76
C GLU A 401 0.10 9.93 26.05
N LEU A 402 -0.99 9.16 25.94
CA LEU A 402 -0.98 7.71 26.17
C LEU A 402 -0.32 6.94 25.01
N LEU A 403 -0.33 7.49 23.79
CA LEU A 403 0.42 6.93 22.67
C LEU A 403 1.88 7.37 22.74
N HIS A 404 2.14 8.65 23.02
CA HIS A 404 3.49 9.20 23.20
C HIS A 404 4.29 8.44 24.28
N SER A 405 3.70 8.25 25.48
CA SER A 405 4.35 7.49 26.57
C SER A 405 4.56 5.99 26.28
N ARG A 406 3.86 5.43 25.29
CA ARG A 406 4.03 4.03 24.85
C ARG A 406 4.87 3.89 23.57
N ALA A 407 5.26 4.99 22.94
CA ALA A 407 5.87 4.98 21.61
C ALA A 407 7.19 4.18 21.57
N GLU A 408 8.09 4.36 22.54
CA GLU A 408 9.35 3.60 22.62
C GLU A 408 9.14 2.08 22.73
N PHE A 409 8.14 1.66 23.51
CA PHE A 409 7.79 0.23 23.62
C PHE A 409 7.26 -0.32 22.29
N VAL A 410 6.36 0.43 21.63
CA VAL A 410 5.79 0.02 20.33
C VAL A 410 6.86 0.01 19.24
N VAL A 411 7.73 1.03 19.19
CA VAL A 411 8.89 1.05 18.29
C VAL A 411 9.78 -0.17 18.51
N THR A 412 10.08 -0.52 19.75
CA THR A 412 10.93 -1.69 20.08
C THR A 412 10.29 -3.01 19.60
N ASP A 413 9.00 -3.22 19.84
CA ASP A 413 8.32 -4.42 19.34
C ASP A 413 8.23 -4.45 17.80
N LEU A 414 7.98 -3.31 17.15
CA LEU A 414 7.95 -3.26 15.69
C LEU A 414 9.32 -3.51 15.07
N LEU A 415 10.41 -2.98 15.63
CA LEU A 415 11.77 -3.27 15.16
C LEU A 415 12.11 -4.77 15.30
N ARG A 416 11.71 -5.41 16.40
CA ARG A 416 11.85 -6.85 16.61
C ARG A 416 11.06 -7.67 15.56
N ARG A 417 9.83 -7.26 15.21
CA ARG A 417 9.06 -7.89 14.11
C ARG A 417 9.68 -7.63 12.73
N MET A 418 10.32 -6.48 12.54
CA MET A 418 11.08 -6.20 11.32
C MET A 418 12.27 -7.16 11.19
N GLU A 419 13.02 -7.44 12.26
CA GLU A 419 14.09 -8.46 12.23
C GLU A 419 13.60 -9.85 11.80
N GLU A 420 12.39 -10.24 12.22
CA GLU A 420 11.72 -11.47 11.76
C GLU A 420 11.42 -11.43 10.25
N ALA A 421 10.93 -10.30 9.73
CA ALA A 421 10.73 -10.11 8.29
C ALA A 421 12.07 -10.16 7.52
N GLN A 422 13.12 -9.52 8.02
CA GLN A 422 14.46 -9.54 7.41
C GLN A 422 15.04 -10.96 7.33
N MET A 423 14.72 -11.83 8.30
CA MET A 423 15.06 -13.26 8.22
C MET A 423 14.33 -14.00 7.09
N GLN A 424 13.11 -13.60 6.70
CA GLN A 424 12.42 -14.18 5.55
C GLN A 424 12.95 -13.61 4.22
N ILE A 425 13.27 -12.31 4.16
CA ILE A 425 13.91 -11.68 2.99
C ILE A 425 15.23 -12.38 2.66
N ARG A 426 16.08 -12.64 3.66
CA ARG A 426 17.34 -13.39 3.45
C ARG A 426 17.14 -14.81 2.91
N LYS A 427 16.00 -15.47 3.18
CA LYS A 427 15.68 -16.79 2.62
C LYS A 427 15.20 -16.71 1.16
N LEU A 428 14.56 -15.61 0.76
CA LEU A 428 14.17 -15.37 -0.64
C LEU A 428 15.40 -15.20 -1.55
N GLY A 429 16.51 -14.65 -1.02
CA GLY A 429 17.75 -14.43 -1.77
C GLY A 429 18.54 -15.68 -2.18
N GLY A 430 18.07 -16.89 -1.83
CA GLY A 430 18.70 -18.14 -2.26
C GLY A 430 18.32 -18.53 -3.70
N PRO A 431 19.18 -19.28 -4.41
CA PRO A 431 18.82 -19.84 -5.72
C PRO A 431 17.62 -20.78 -5.58
N SER A 432 16.56 -20.50 -6.34
CA SER A 432 15.30 -21.26 -6.27
C SER A 432 14.50 -21.15 -7.56
N ASP A 433 13.92 -22.26 -8.00
CA ASP A 433 12.94 -22.30 -9.10
C ASP A 433 11.62 -21.56 -8.76
N SER A 434 11.47 -21.12 -7.50
CA SER A 434 10.30 -20.37 -7.01
C SER A 434 10.04 -19.07 -7.76
N TRP A 435 11.07 -18.52 -8.43
CA TRP A 435 11.05 -17.26 -9.17
C TRP A 435 10.55 -17.36 -10.62
N GLY A 436 10.20 -18.54 -11.14
CA GLY A 436 9.77 -18.71 -12.54
C GLY A 436 8.68 -17.72 -12.97
N GLY A 437 9.00 -16.82 -13.90
CA GLY A 437 8.12 -15.73 -14.37
C GLY A 437 8.27 -14.38 -13.65
N LEU A 438 9.23 -14.23 -12.74
CA LEU A 438 9.64 -12.96 -12.11
C LEU A 438 11.14 -12.74 -12.24
N CYS A 439 11.56 -11.48 -12.14
CA CYS A 439 12.96 -11.12 -11.98
C CYS A 439 13.31 -11.10 -10.47
N ALA A 440 14.06 -12.10 -10.01
CA ALA A 440 14.35 -12.29 -8.58
C ALA A 440 15.06 -11.07 -7.95
N SER A 441 16.04 -10.48 -8.64
CA SER A 441 16.80 -9.31 -8.18
C SER A 441 15.92 -8.07 -8.01
N SER A 442 15.05 -7.79 -8.98
CA SER A 442 14.08 -6.70 -8.92
C SER A 442 13.11 -6.88 -7.74
N GLU A 443 12.47 -8.06 -7.63
CA GLU A 443 11.51 -8.36 -6.56
C GLU A 443 12.16 -8.31 -5.16
N LEU A 444 13.36 -8.86 -5.00
CA LEU A 444 14.11 -8.77 -3.74
C LEU A 444 14.39 -7.32 -3.36
N SER A 445 14.89 -6.52 -4.30
CA SER A 445 15.20 -5.10 -4.09
C SER A 445 13.95 -4.30 -3.71
N THR A 446 12.78 -4.64 -4.26
CA THR A 446 11.48 -4.08 -3.88
C THR A 446 11.12 -4.39 -2.42
N ILE A 447 11.25 -5.64 -1.99
CA ILE A 447 10.92 -6.04 -0.62
C ILE A 447 11.89 -5.40 0.38
N GLU A 448 13.16 -5.28 0.02
CA GLU A 448 14.16 -4.54 0.82
C GLU A 448 13.86 -3.04 0.88
N PHE A 449 13.40 -2.43 -0.22
CA PHE A 449 12.90 -1.05 -0.21
C PHE A 449 11.67 -0.89 0.70
N THR A 450 10.69 -1.80 0.63
CA THR A 450 9.54 -1.85 1.55
C THR A 450 10.01 -1.90 3.02
N TYR A 451 10.96 -2.79 3.30
CA TYR A 451 11.54 -2.98 4.63
C TYR A 451 12.20 -1.70 5.15
N TYR A 452 13.14 -1.13 4.40
CA TYR A 452 13.88 0.05 4.85
C TYR A 452 13.01 1.31 4.89
N SER A 453 12.00 1.46 4.01
CA SER A 453 11.01 2.54 4.09
C SER A 453 10.19 2.46 5.38
N LEU A 454 9.60 1.29 5.68
CA LEU A 454 8.83 1.07 6.90
C LEU A 454 9.68 1.24 8.17
N ARG A 455 10.92 0.71 8.18
CA ARG A 455 11.86 0.86 9.30
C ARG A 455 12.24 2.32 9.53
N THR A 456 12.44 3.11 8.48
CA THR A 456 12.70 4.55 8.57
C THR A 456 11.53 5.28 9.21
N SER A 457 10.29 5.00 8.79
CA SER A 457 9.09 5.63 9.35
C SER A 457 8.89 5.31 10.85
N ILE A 458 9.14 4.06 11.26
CA ILE A 458 9.11 3.63 12.67
C ILE A 458 10.16 4.41 13.49
N LEU A 459 11.41 4.43 13.02
CA LEU A 459 12.51 5.11 13.70
C LEU A 459 12.37 6.64 13.70
N ARG A 460 11.67 7.22 12.72
CA ARG A 460 11.34 8.65 12.73
C ARG A 460 10.28 8.97 13.78
N SER A 461 9.30 8.10 13.97
CA SER A 461 8.28 8.26 15.01
C SER A 461 8.87 8.18 16.44
N ARG A 462 9.94 7.39 16.63
CA ARG A 462 10.78 7.39 17.85
C ARG A 462 11.29 8.80 18.19
N GLN A 463 11.94 9.46 17.21
CA GLN A 463 12.51 10.80 17.39
C GLN A 463 11.48 11.88 17.67
N LEU A 464 10.26 11.78 17.10
CA LEU A 464 9.17 12.71 17.40
C LEU A 464 8.72 12.65 18.88
N CYS A 465 8.99 11.54 19.57
CA CYS A 465 8.71 11.40 21.00
C CYS A 465 9.89 11.84 21.89
N SER A 466 11.12 11.78 21.36
CA SER A 466 12.35 12.17 22.04
C SER A 466 12.78 13.59 21.65
N SER A 467 12.05 14.60 22.13
CA SER A 467 12.40 16.02 21.89
C SER A 467 13.74 16.40 22.51
N GLY A 468 14.56 17.17 21.78
CA GLY A 468 15.85 17.70 22.27
C GLY A 468 17.08 17.47 21.40
N ARG A 469 16.95 16.95 20.17
CA ARG A 469 18.07 16.82 19.21
C ARG A 469 17.69 17.47 17.86
N PRO A 470 18.51 18.40 17.31
CA PRO A 470 18.22 19.02 16.01
C PRO A 470 18.56 18.10 14.82
N PHE A 471 19.24 16.97 15.06
CA PHE A 471 19.71 16.04 14.02
C PHE A 471 18.87 14.76 13.99
N VAL A 472 18.82 14.12 12.81
CA VAL A 472 18.24 12.78 12.65
C VAL A 472 19.06 11.76 13.45
N ASP A 473 18.39 10.87 14.16
CA ASP A 473 19.02 9.74 14.82
C ASP A 473 19.72 8.79 13.82
N LYS A 474 20.88 8.25 14.22
CA LYS A 474 21.76 7.49 13.32
C LYS A 474 21.05 6.27 12.72
N ASP A 475 20.34 5.50 13.54
CA ASP A 475 19.64 4.29 13.07
C ASP A 475 18.63 4.60 11.97
N CYS A 476 17.96 5.74 12.08
CA CYS A 476 16.95 6.24 11.15
C CYS A 476 17.60 6.74 9.86
N LEU A 477 18.71 7.47 9.98
CA LEU A 477 19.45 8.00 8.84
C LEU A 477 20.10 6.88 8.01
N ASP A 478 20.69 5.90 8.67
CA ASP A 478 21.25 4.71 8.01
C ASP A 478 20.14 3.84 7.37
N SER A 479 18.96 3.76 7.99
CA SER A 479 17.77 3.14 7.38
C SER A 479 17.32 3.88 6.11
N ALA A 480 17.33 5.22 6.14
CA ALA A 480 16.93 6.04 5.00
C ALA A 480 17.90 5.90 3.83
N ARG A 481 19.22 5.86 4.12
CA ARG A 481 20.28 5.60 3.13
C ARG A 481 20.13 4.22 2.49
N LEU A 482 19.81 3.19 3.27
CA LEU A 482 19.59 1.85 2.76
C LEU A 482 18.35 1.79 1.84
N ALA A 483 17.24 2.44 2.20
CA ALA A 483 16.06 2.56 1.32
C ALA A 483 16.38 3.27 -0.01
N MET A 484 17.13 4.37 0.03
CA MET A 484 17.52 5.08 -1.19
C MET A 484 18.54 4.29 -2.03
N SER A 485 19.38 3.48 -1.38
CA SER A 485 20.34 2.58 -2.06
C SER A 485 19.64 1.41 -2.75
N THR A 486 18.64 0.78 -2.12
CA THR A 486 17.85 -0.30 -2.76
C THR A 486 16.98 0.26 -3.88
N LEU A 487 16.37 1.44 -3.71
CA LEU A 487 15.69 2.13 -4.80
C LEU A 487 16.63 2.41 -5.98
N ARG A 488 17.87 2.84 -5.71
CA ARG A 488 18.87 3.05 -6.77
C ARG A 488 19.25 1.73 -7.45
N ALA A 489 19.33 0.61 -6.73
CA ALA A 489 19.56 -0.71 -7.33
C ALA A 489 18.43 -1.08 -8.30
N ILE A 490 17.16 -0.90 -7.91
CA ILE A 490 16.00 -1.10 -8.81
C ILE A 490 16.11 -0.23 -10.07
N GLN A 491 16.45 1.06 -9.91
CA GLN A 491 16.59 1.98 -11.05
C GLN A 491 17.73 1.57 -12.00
N VAL A 492 18.87 1.11 -11.48
CA VAL A 492 20.01 0.65 -12.27
C VAL A 492 19.70 -0.65 -12.99
N GLU A 493 19.10 -1.62 -12.31
CA GLU A 493 18.64 -2.89 -12.90
C GLU A 493 17.62 -2.64 -14.02
N ALA A 494 16.65 -1.76 -13.79
CA ALA A 494 15.70 -1.31 -14.80
C ALA A 494 16.38 -0.59 -15.98
N SER A 495 17.50 0.10 -15.76
CA SER A 495 18.25 0.79 -16.82
C SER A 495 19.12 -0.14 -17.66
N SER A 496 19.68 -1.21 -17.07
CA SER A 496 20.55 -2.18 -17.77
C SER A 496 19.86 -2.97 -18.88
N TYR A 497 18.52 -3.03 -18.88
CA TYR A 497 17.74 -3.59 -20.00
C TYR A 497 17.52 -2.55 -21.09
N ASN A 498 18.40 -2.54 -22.09
CA ASN A 498 18.58 -1.45 -23.05
C ASN A 498 17.59 -1.45 -24.24
N ILE A 499 16.28 -1.65 -23.98
CA ILE A 499 15.24 -1.60 -25.02
C ILE A 499 13.99 -0.85 -24.52
N ASP A 500 13.54 0.14 -25.30
CA ASP A 500 12.31 0.93 -25.09
C ASP A 500 11.06 0.04 -24.92
N VAL A 501 11.06 -1.08 -25.63
CA VAL A 501 10.15 -2.23 -25.51
C VAL A 501 9.70 -2.58 -24.08
N ARG A 502 10.60 -2.49 -23.07
CA ARG A 502 10.28 -2.86 -21.69
C ARG A 502 9.86 -1.68 -20.80
N ALA A 503 9.76 -0.46 -21.35
CA ALA A 503 9.49 0.76 -20.58
C ALA A 503 8.17 0.71 -19.79
N HIS A 504 7.09 0.14 -20.33
CA HIS A 504 5.82 -0.01 -19.60
C HIS A 504 6.01 -0.83 -18.30
N LEU A 505 6.73 -1.95 -18.36
CA LEU A 505 7.04 -2.77 -17.18
C LEU A 505 7.90 -2.00 -16.17
N LYS A 506 8.89 -1.22 -16.61
CA LYS A 506 9.70 -0.35 -15.73
C LYS A 506 8.84 0.70 -15.02
N VAL A 507 7.92 1.36 -15.74
CA VAL A 507 6.99 2.35 -15.20
C VAL A 507 6.05 1.73 -14.17
N SER A 508 5.39 0.60 -14.51
CA SER A 508 4.56 -0.12 -13.55
C SER A 508 5.35 -0.55 -12.32
N PHE A 509 6.58 -1.04 -12.48
CA PHE A 509 7.41 -1.44 -11.33
C PHE A 509 7.72 -0.26 -10.38
N MET A 510 7.95 0.94 -10.92
CA MET A 510 8.09 2.16 -10.11
C MET A 510 6.79 2.57 -9.42
N HIS A 511 5.63 2.33 -10.03
CA HIS A 511 4.34 2.55 -9.38
C HIS A 511 4.09 1.56 -8.22
N TRP A 512 4.48 0.30 -8.40
CA TRP A 512 4.38 -0.76 -7.38
C TRP A 512 5.37 -0.61 -6.22
N THR A 513 6.42 0.19 -6.39
CA THR A 513 7.48 0.43 -5.39
C THR A 513 7.39 1.83 -4.79
N VAL A 514 7.75 2.84 -5.55
CA VAL A 514 7.97 4.22 -5.09
C VAL A 514 6.66 4.93 -4.79
N LEU A 515 5.63 4.75 -5.63
CA LEU A 515 4.32 5.36 -5.40
C LEU A 515 3.47 4.59 -4.39
N TYR A 516 3.87 3.37 -3.99
CA TYR A 516 3.14 2.52 -3.05
C TYR A 516 3.63 2.64 -1.60
N HIS A 517 4.76 3.29 -1.37
CA HIS A 517 5.33 3.49 -0.03
C HIS A 517 5.58 4.98 0.26
N PRO A 518 5.61 5.38 1.54
CA PRO A 518 5.93 6.76 1.92
C PRO A 518 7.33 7.17 1.44
N SER A 519 7.44 8.42 1.01
CA SER A 519 8.71 9.09 0.63
C SER A 519 9.52 9.57 1.85
N THR A 520 9.08 9.25 3.07
CA THR A 520 9.77 9.50 4.34
C THR A 520 11.29 9.27 4.29
N PRO A 521 11.86 8.22 3.66
CA PRO A 521 13.31 8.09 3.55
C PRO A 521 13.99 9.22 2.76
N PHE A 522 13.40 9.68 1.65
CA PHE A 522 13.89 10.84 0.90
C PHE A 522 13.80 12.11 1.73
N LEU A 523 12.67 12.32 2.42
CA LEU A 523 12.44 13.49 3.29
C LEU A 523 13.41 13.53 4.48
N VAL A 524 13.75 12.38 5.06
CA VAL A 524 14.75 12.23 6.12
C VAL A 524 16.17 12.57 5.61
N LEU A 525 16.54 12.14 4.39
CA LEU A 525 17.82 12.53 3.79
C LEU A 525 17.86 14.03 3.45
N PHE A 526 16.78 14.60 2.88
CA PHE A 526 16.67 16.03 2.64
C PHE A 526 16.89 16.84 3.94
N TYR A 527 16.19 16.49 5.02
CA TYR A 527 16.38 17.13 6.31
C TYR A 527 17.81 16.91 6.86
N SER A 528 18.42 15.74 6.65
CA SER A 528 19.84 15.51 6.99
C SER A 528 20.76 16.51 6.28
N VAL A 529 20.59 16.72 4.97
CA VAL A 529 21.38 17.70 4.20
C VAL A 529 21.14 19.12 4.72
N VAL A 530 19.88 19.51 4.94
CA VAL A 530 19.54 20.85 5.46
C VAL A 530 20.09 21.08 6.87
N ALA A 531 20.14 20.05 7.73
CA ALA A 531 20.63 20.17 9.11
C ALA A 531 22.17 20.06 9.25
N THR A 532 22.82 19.22 8.43
CA THR A 532 24.25 18.85 8.59
C THR A 532 25.16 19.26 7.45
N SER A 533 24.60 19.68 6.30
CA SER A 533 25.34 19.91 5.06
C SER A 533 26.10 18.66 4.55
N SER A 534 25.50 17.48 4.71
CA SER A 534 26.03 16.20 4.25
C SER A 534 26.05 16.09 2.72
N GLU A 535 27.23 16.23 2.10
CA GLU A 535 27.37 16.01 0.65
C GLU A 535 27.02 14.58 0.22
N GLN A 536 27.28 13.58 1.07
CA GLN A 536 26.99 12.18 0.77
C GLN A 536 25.48 11.97 0.61
N ASP A 537 24.69 12.54 1.51
CA ASP A 537 23.23 12.44 1.46
C ASP A 537 22.69 13.22 0.24
N LEU A 538 23.26 14.40 -0.08
CA LEU A 538 22.88 15.14 -1.30
C LEU A 538 23.21 14.37 -2.60
N ARG A 539 24.39 13.74 -2.68
CA ARG A 539 24.75 12.88 -3.83
C ARG A 539 23.75 11.73 -3.99
N MET A 540 23.30 11.14 -2.88
CA MET A 540 22.30 10.06 -2.90
C MET A 540 20.93 10.56 -3.39
N LEU A 541 20.45 11.71 -2.91
CA LEU A 541 19.21 12.34 -3.39
C LEU A 541 19.25 12.58 -4.92
N LYS A 542 20.35 13.17 -5.43
CA LYS A 542 20.57 13.41 -6.87
C LYS A 542 20.56 12.13 -7.70
N LEU A 543 21.21 11.06 -7.22
CA LEU A 543 21.24 9.77 -7.91
C LEU A 543 19.85 9.12 -7.98
N VAL A 544 19.03 9.25 -6.93
CA VAL A 544 17.66 8.74 -6.94
C VAL A 544 16.75 9.57 -7.84
N ALA A 545 16.82 10.91 -7.77
CA ALA A 545 16.00 11.79 -8.60
C ALA A 545 16.31 11.65 -10.10
N SER A 546 17.60 11.59 -10.48
CA SER A 546 18.02 11.37 -11.87
C SER A 546 17.56 10.03 -12.44
N GLY A 547 17.42 9.00 -11.62
CA GLY A 547 16.87 7.69 -12.02
C GLY A 547 15.38 7.71 -12.39
N LEU A 548 14.66 8.81 -12.16
CA LEU A 548 13.27 9.00 -12.60
C LEU A 548 13.15 9.77 -13.93
N ASN A 549 14.21 10.43 -14.42
CA ASN A 549 14.19 11.26 -15.63
C ASN A 549 13.63 10.51 -16.86
N GLY A 550 14.07 9.27 -17.06
CA GLY A 550 13.63 8.44 -18.19
C GLY A 550 12.19 7.92 -18.10
N LEU A 551 11.47 8.19 -17.01
CA LEU A 551 10.14 7.63 -16.73
C LEU A 551 9.06 8.70 -16.55
N ALA A 552 9.42 9.94 -16.20
CA ALA A 552 8.48 11.04 -15.99
C ALA A 552 7.57 11.32 -17.19
N HIS A 553 8.10 11.28 -18.42
CA HIS A 553 7.30 11.46 -19.64
C HIS A 553 6.26 10.36 -19.91
N ARG A 554 6.29 9.24 -19.16
CA ARG A 554 5.36 8.11 -19.29
C ARG A 554 4.38 7.97 -18.12
N SER A 555 4.52 8.80 -17.09
CA SER A 555 3.63 8.79 -15.93
C SER A 555 3.63 10.16 -15.25
N THR A 556 2.47 10.81 -15.26
CA THR A 556 2.24 12.07 -14.53
C THR A 556 2.56 11.94 -13.05
N SER A 557 2.25 10.79 -12.43
CA SER A 557 2.56 10.55 -11.02
C SER A 557 4.06 10.43 -10.75
N ILE A 558 4.84 9.88 -11.68
CA ILE A 558 6.32 9.88 -11.59
C ILE A 558 6.88 11.29 -11.85
N ALA A 559 6.33 12.03 -12.81
CA ALA A 559 6.73 13.41 -13.08
C ALA A 559 6.50 14.33 -11.86
N THR A 560 5.34 14.23 -11.20
CA THR A 560 5.04 14.96 -9.96
C THR A 560 6.04 14.64 -8.85
N LEU A 561 6.35 13.35 -8.65
CA LEU A 561 7.35 12.91 -7.68
C LEU A 561 8.75 13.48 -8.00
N GLN A 562 9.15 13.44 -9.26
CA GLN A 562 10.42 13.97 -9.73
C GLN A 562 10.52 15.48 -9.52
N ASN A 563 9.48 16.25 -9.85
CA ASN A 563 9.47 17.70 -9.66
C ASN A 563 9.62 18.08 -8.18
N LEU A 564 8.98 17.33 -7.28
CA LEU A 564 9.15 17.45 -5.83
C LEU A 564 10.60 17.16 -5.40
N PHE A 565 11.18 16.06 -5.87
CA PHE A 565 12.55 15.66 -5.54
C PHE A 565 13.59 16.68 -6.02
N ASN A 566 13.45 17.17 -7.26
CA ASN A 566 14.34 18.19 -7.82
C ASN A 566 14.25 19.50 -7.02
N SER A 567 13.05 19.99 -6.70
CA SER A 567 12.91 21.21 -5.89
C SER A 567 13.60 21.11 -4.52
N PHE A 568 13.61 19.94 -3.88
CA PHE A 568 14.32 19.72 -2.62
C PHE A 568 15.84 19.60 -2.79
N ILE A 569 16.31 19.11 -3.93
CA ILE A 569 17.74 19.08 -4.28
C ILE A 569 18.25 20.50 -4.51
N ASP A 570 17.56 21.31 -5.33
CA ASP A 570 17.96 22.69 -5.65
C ASP A 570 18.08 23.55 -4.37
N LEU A 571 17.09 23.42 -3.48
CA LEU A 571 17.10 24.06 -2.16
C LEU A 571 18.25 23.59 -1.25
N SER A 572 18.65 22.32 -1.36
CA SER A 572 19.77 21.75 -0.60
C SER A 572 21.14 22.20 -1.12
N GLU A 573 21.27 22.44 -2.42
CA GLU A 573 22.51 22.98 -3.02
C GLU A 573 22.81 24.40 -2.55
N GLY A 574 21.76 25.22 -2.36
CA GLY A 574 21.88 26.56 -1.78
C GLY A 574 22.52 26.54 -0.38
N VAL A 575 22.17 25.57 0.47
CA VAL A 575 22.74 25.42 1.82
C VAL A 575 24.26 25.19 1.75
N LEU A 576 24.69 24.27 0.89
CA LEU A 576 26.12 23.92 0.73
C LEU A 576 26.92 25.05 0.08
N SER A 577 26.34 25.76 -0.89
CA SER A 577 26.95 26.94 -1.52
C SER A 577 27.09 28.14 -0.58
N SER A 578 26.26 28.24 0.46
CA SER A 578 26.27 29.34 1.43
C SER A 578 27.33 29.23 2.54
N ILE A 579 27.98 28.06 2.66
CA ILE A 579 29.07 27.88 3.62
C ILE A 579 30.31 28.62 3.08
N PRO A 580 30.92 29.56 3.83
CA PRO A 580 32.17 30.17 3.42
C PRO A 580 33.22 29.09 3.22
N LYS A 581 33.77 28.97 2.00
CA LYS A 581 34.93 28.11 1.74
C LYS A 581 36.09 28.65 2.57
N GLY A 582 36.37 27.96 3.68
CA GLY A 582 37.31 28.41 4.70
C GLY A 582 38.67 28.74 4.10
N ILE A 583 39.21 29.87 4.53
CA ILE A 583 40.52 30.40 4.16
C ILE A 583 41.58 29.28 4.20
N VAL A 584 42.30 29.10 3.10
CA VAL A 584 43.54 28.31 3.09
C VAL A 584 44.56 29.06 3.92
N VAL A 585 44.62 28.74 5.21
CA VAL A 585 45.75 29.15 6.06
C VAL A 585 46.94 28.32 5.61
N SER A 586 47.74 28.91 4.72
CA SER A 586 49.06 28.39 4.40
C SER A 586 49.93 28.54 5.65
N SER A 587 50.30 27.42 6.27
CA SER A 587 51.24 27.41 7.39
C SER A 587 52.65 27.72 6.91
N GLY A 588 52.93 29.02 6.74
CA GLY A 588 54.28 29.57 6.66
C GLY A 588 54.71 30.11 8.03
N ASP A 589 55.84 29.62 8.50
CA ASP A 589 56.77 30.23 9.47
C ASP A 589 56.24 30.85 10.77
N ILE A 590 56.40 30.12 11.89
CA ILE A 590 56.76 30.72 13.18
C ILE A 590 57.97 29.97 13.78
N GLU A 591 58.86 30.74 14.39
CA GLU A 591 60.23 30.38 14.74
C GLU A 591 60.41 29.49 15.97
N ARG A 592 61.67 29.04 16.13
CA ARG A 592 62.23 28.33 17.28
C ARG A 592 61.94 29.00 18.64
N CYS A 593 61.74 28.19 19.68
CA CYS A 593 62.42 28.44 20.95
C CYS A 593 62.70 27.13 21.74
N HIS A 594 63.81 27.10 22.48
CA HIS A 594 64.29 25.92 23.22
C HIS A 594 63.59 25.74 24.58
N GLY A 595 63.48 24.49 25.09
CA GLY A 595 63.15 24.29 26.51
C GLY A 595 62.91 22.84 26.99
N ARG A 596 63.98 22.14 27.40
CA ARG A 596 64.05 21.02 28.38
C ARG A 596 62.98 19.90 28.41
N SER A 597 63.44 18.67 28.19
CA SER A 597 63.01 17.47 28.92
C SER A 597 63.72 17.35 30.30
N PRO A 598 63.20 16.55 31.24
CA PRO A 598 63.70 15.18 31.45
C PRO A 598 62.57 14.13 31.65
N ILE A 599 62.62 12.95 30.99
CA ILE A 599 63.17 11.66 31.48
C ILE A 599 62.48 11.11 32.75
N GLU A 600 61.71 10.02 32.57
CA GLU A 600 61.73 8.87 33.47
C GLU A 600 61.38 7.57 32.71
N ASN A 601 62.02 6.44 33.09
CA ASN A 601 61.90 5.12 32.45
C ASN A 601 60.71 4.33 33.06
N THR A 602 60.13 3.25 32.51
CA THR A 602 60.80 1.95 32.25
C THR A 602 59.84 0.90 31.65
N LYS A 603 60.29 0.16 30.60
CA LYS A 603 59.88 -1.20 30.14
C LYS A 603 58.38 -1.61 30.01
N CYS A 604 58.03 -2.05 28.80
CA CYS A 604 57.54 -3.42 28.57
C CYS A 604 57.97 -3.86 27.15
N GLY A 605 58.05 -5.15 26.85
CA GLY A 605 58.40 -5.65 25.52
C GLY A 605 57.69 -6.95 25.18
N GLN A 606 57.63 -7.27 23.87
CA GLN A 606 57.35 -8.59 23.28
C GLN A 606 55.95 -9.20 23.55
N ASP A 607 55.22 -9.81 22.60
CA ASP A 607 55.60 -10.37 21.29
C ASP A 607 54.48 -10.31 20.21
N HIS A 608 54.94 -10.38 18.96
CA HIS A 608 54.37 -10.98 17.72
C HIS A 608 52.85 -11.17 17.46
N ILE A 609 52.45 -10.73 16.25
CA ILE A 609 51.48 -11.40 15.35
C ILE A 609 52.16 -11.56 13.96
N PRO A 610 52.05 -12.71 13.25
CA PRO A 610 52.85 -12.99 12.05
C PRO A 610 52.20 -12.64 10.70
N GLN A 611 53.04 -12.47 9.66
CA GLN A 611 52.67 -12.38 8.24
C GLN A 611 52.65 -13.76 7.57
N VAL A 612 51.87 -13.90 6.48
CA VAL A 612 52.16 -14.81 5.33
C VAL A 612 51.82 -14.05 4.04
N VAL A 613 52.82 -13.49 3.36
CA VAL A 613 53.41 -13.91 2.07
C VAL A 613 52.47 -13.81 0.84
N VAL A 614 52.91 -13.00 -0.12
CA VAL A 614 52.51 -13.05 -1.54
C VAL A 614 53.79 -13.29 -2.34
N ASP A 615 53.83 -14.36 -3.14
CA ASP A 615 54.88 -14.61 -4.13
C ASP A 615 54.32 -14.38 -5.54
N GLY A 616 55.17 -13.91 -6.45
CA GLY A 616 54.83 -13.68 -7.85
C GLY A 616 55.73 -14.47 -8.81
N ALA A 617 55.31 -14.60 -10.06
CA ALA A 617 56.15 -15.05 -11.17
C ALA A 617 55.70 -14.36 -12.48
N SER A 618 56.65 -14.20 -13.40
CA SER A 618 56.57 -13.36 -14.61
C SER A 618 56.51 -14.20 -15.92
N LEU A 619 56.66 -13.52 -17.07
CA LEU A 619 56.69 -13.98 -18.49
C LEU A 619 55.31 -13.87 -19.21
N SER A 620 55.20 -13.45 -20.49
CA SER A 620 56.18 -12.90 -21.47
C SER A 620 55.46 -12.20 -22.64
N ASP A 621 56.17 -11.42 -23.46
CA ASP A 621 55.67 -10.68 -24.65
C ASP A 621 55.02 -11.55 -25.76
N THR A 622 54.09 -11.00 -26.56
CA THR A 622 54.31 -10.62 -28.00
C THR A 622 53.06 -10.12 -28.75
N ASP A 623 53.20 -8.93 -29.35
CA ASP A 623 52.78 -8.46 -30.71
C ASP A 623 51.33 -8.41 -31.30
N GLN A 624 51.19 -7.41 -32.19
CA GLN A 624 50.30 -7.23 -33.39
C GLN A 624 48.91 -6.56 -33.30
N ASP A 625 48.94 -5.22 -33.21
CA ASP A 625 48.68 -4.22 -34.30
C ASP A 625 47.43 -4.23 -35.23
N SER A 626 46.85 -3.01 -35.39
CA SER A 626 45.97 -2.43 -36.46
C SER A 626 44.74 -3.22 -37.01
N MET A 627 43.57 -2.61 -37.28
CA MET A 627 43.36 -1.47 -38.20
C MET A 627 42.11 -0.62 -37.86
N LEU A 628 42.19 0.66 -38.23
CA LEU A 628 41.06 1.57 -38.43
C LEU A 628 40.53 1.46 -39.87
N THR A 629 39.21 1.64 -40.04
CA THR A 629 38.65 2.10 -41.32
C THR A 629 37.44 3.01 -41.06
N GLU A 630 37.60 4.31 -41.29
CA GLU A 630 36.47 5.22 -41.49
C GLU A 630 35.81 4.94 -42.85
N LEU A 631 34.53 5.25 -43.00
CA LEU A 631 34.01 5.99 -44.17
C LEU A 631 32.58 6.50 -43.87
N SER A 632 32.15 7.48 -44.65
CA SER A 632 31.14 8.48 -44.27
C SER A 632 30.12 8.74 -45.40
N VAL A 633 29.15 9.66 -45.15
CA VAL A 633 28.20 10.25 -46.15
C VAL A 633 27.00 9.30 -46.45
N ASP A 634 25.73 9.71 -46.58
CA ASP A 634 25.13 11.02 -46.92
C ASP A 634 23.77 11.32 -46.25
N ASN A 635 23.18 12.48 -46.59
CA ASN A 635 22.01 13.13 -46.00
C ASN A 635 20.75 13.10 -46.91
N SER A 636 19.57 12.75 -46.36
CA SER A 636 18.24 13.16 -46.85
C SER A 636 17.21 12.91 -45.73
N MET A 637 16.47 13.87 -45.16
CA MET A 637 15.67 15.00 -45.65
C MET A 637 14.18 14.63 -45.87
N GLU A 638 13.39 15.07 -44.89
CA GLU A 638 11.98 15.49 -44.94
C GLU A 638 10.83 14.46 -45.09
N ASP A 639 9.69 14.91 -44.52
CA ASP A 639 8.31 14.51 -44.74
C ASP A 639 7.74 13.24 -44.05
N LEU A 640 7.35 13.38 -42.77
CA LEU A 640 6.04 12.90 -42.31
C LEU A 640 5.54 13.60 -41.02
N ASP A 641 5.50 14.95 -41.03
CA ASP A 641 4.97 15.75 -39.91
C ASP A 641 3.62 16.39 -40.31
N SER A 642 2.59 15.55 -40.44
CA SER A 642 1.21 15.97 -40.65
C SER A 642 0.22 14.86 -40.32
N ILE A 643 -1.00 15.24 -39.91
CA ILE A 643 -2.09 14.36 -39.43
C ILE A 643 -1.74 13.76 -38.05
N TRP A 644 -2.07 14.40 -36.92
CA TRP A 644 -3.43 14.44 -36.34
C TRP A 644 -3.73 15.66 -35.45
N GLY A 645 -3.34 16.88 -35.86
CA GLY A 645 -3.81 18.10 -35.22
C GLY A 645 -5.26 18.44 -35.57
N LEU A 646 -6.27 17.76 -34.99
CA LEU A 646 -7.68 18.06 -35.30
C LEU A 646 -8.75 17.65 -34.26
N PHE A 647 -8.55 17.93 -32.96
CA PHE A 647 -9.64 17.89 -31.95
C PHE A 647 -9.57 19.01 -30.90
N ASP A 648 -9.21 20.23 -31.32
CA ASP A 648 -9.39 21.46 -30.51
C ASP A 648 -10.68 22.19 -30.90
N THR A 649 -11.81 21.75 -30.34
CA THR A 649 -13.04 22.56 -30.25
C THR A 649 -13.74 22.31 -28.91
N GLN A 650 -13.54 23.23 -27.96
CA GLN A 650 -14.36 23.31 -26.76
C GLN A 650 -15.83 23.59 -27.13
N PRO A 651 -16.81 22.89 -26.55
CA PRO A 651 -18.11 23.46 -26.26
C PRO A 651 -18.01 24.19 -24.91
N THR A 652 -17.86 25.52 -24.95
CA THR A 652 -17.99 26.36 -23.76
C THR A 652 -19.42 26.34 -23.25
N LEU A 653 -19.66 25.61 -22.16
CA LEU A 653 -20.84 25.83 -21.31
C LEU A 653 -20.50 26.90 -20.26
N ASP A 654 -20.51 28.15 -20.74
CA ASP A 654 -21.06 29.24 -19.95
C ASP A 654 -22.53 28.92 -19.60
N TRP A 655 -23.15 29.74 -18.75
CA TRP A 655 -24.52 29.59 -18.22
C TRP A 655 -24.66 28.66 -17.00
N LEU A 656 -24.11 29.09 -15.85
CA LEU A 656 -24.87 29.27 -14.59
C LEU A 656 -24.01 29.91 -13.49
N ASP A 657 -23.53 31.13 -13.75
CA ASP A 657 -23.07 32.05 -12.70
C ASP A 657 -23.84 33.38 -12.87
N THR A 658 -25.03 33.42 -12.28
CA THR A 658 -25.78 34.66 -12.05
C THR A 658 -26.45 34.60 -10.69
N ASP A 659 -26.12 35.59 -9.87
CA ASP A 659 -26.84 36.05 -8.69
C ASP A 659 -27.06 35.05 -7.54
N LEU A 660 -26.29 35.25 -6.46
CA LEU A 660 -26.86 35.72 -5.20
C LEU A 660 -25.76 36.18 -4.22
N ALA A 661 -25.32 37.42 -4.41
CA ALA A 661 -24.68 38.20 -3.36
C ALA A 661 -25.51 39.48 -3.13
N ILE A 662 -26.37 39.48 -2.11
CA ILE A 662 -26.97 40.65 -1.43
C ILE A 662 -27.64 40.12 -0.15
N LEU A 663 -27.40 40.83 0.97
CA LEU A 663 -27.83 40.59 2.38
C LEU A 663 -27.06 39.51 3.15
#